data_AF-A0A954FAF8-F1
#
_entry.id   AF-A0A954FAF8-F1
#
_cell.length_a   1.000
_cell.length_b   1.000
_cell.length_c   1.000
_cell.angle_alpha   90.00
_cell.angle_beta   90.00
_cell.angle_gamma   90.00
#
_symmetry.space_group_name_H-M   'P 1'
#
loop_
_entity.id
_entity.type
_entity.pdbx_description
1 polymer ?
#
loop_
_entity_poly.entity_id
_entity_poly.type
_entity_poly.pdbx_seq_one_letter_code
_entity_poly.pdbx_strand_id
1 'polypeptide(L)'
;MSLSRFGISMFVLAASTIMLSSPQSFAEQQVPEISNIGQILSYQNSEGEHFYALQFKADRLPAPAHAGEQIAILFDTSASQVGEHRTQALDVLRSLLDELPNNASVAVYAVDVQCTPFVNEYVAPKSRQAQLAVASLAARAPLGATNLSAALNTVLQGLENEQARSIVYIGDGMSSAKLISLPEMAALTGKLAQQHIPVHSYAVGPKKDLQLLGTLGVYTGGVVLSDEATDKQDLPAIVGKELVKAIQAPVFYPESIRVSDKQLELNTTRALPVRTDRETIYLAKGDVATGFTVELKNRNLDGVWKFNVPVAQSVNSFLAVPWSNYKPGQELAVAFAGQRMMNLARTGHEENMAQLEFAGTNAIRSGNFEQAAKYGNLLQQMDPGNSRAESLLKMTDSYQKGQLAQADTKQPATDGAAEPAPKADPKPPIDDAISKVEQLRQIKGAQMKIEVQNAIEEARQESAENPEGALGVLKRTLNFLKSTSDIDIDLRQQLESRLSNMMVDVRSQMEVAETRRIRQQQQLAQLEQQKRLVDQILLEDEKMEQLIDRVRSLIQDGKHGNFDAYEEAEAVARVAVDMEPGNGPATAALFTSEAAGQLAKVFQMRSLRADRFLETLYQVELSHVPFPDEPPIRWPSAPVWTALTERRKKWSNVDLHRNSPAEQRIFEELQKETEDNFPDIPLSEVMTYFSELHNITILINSNDLGEEGLTPDEPVNVSLSGIKLKSALNIILKPIGLTYVVEDEVMKITTTAKAEEIYTTRVYPVADLVISVSTQQRSVGSSRGGFGGQQGGIGGGGGGFGGGGGFGGGGGGFGGGGGGFGGGFGGGGGGFGGGGGQGGGGTQGTGPFSGVAIDAEGVLRRVAATPADMELIRARAEQAEVKLGRDLARPSQLRKVSLTRLIKAVDQAVAAGHGPDEAMQRLAGLTRIRYVFYYPETKDIVLAGPAEGWVETPLGRVMGLETGAPILELQDLAVALRTMAQPQAE
;
A
#
# COMPACT_ATOMS: atom_id res chain seq x y z
N MET A 1 -38.36 66.48 -58.68
CA MET A 1 -39.12 65.24 -58.97
C MET A 1 -39.13 64.44 -57.68
N SER A 2 -40.23 64.39 -56.93
CA SER A 2 -41.41 63.50 -57.10
C SER A 2 -41.07 62.03 -56.79
N LEU A 3 -41.82 61.28 -55.97
CA LEU A 3 -43.12 61.56 -55.33
C LEU A 3 -43.36 60.65 -54.08
N SER A 4 -44.52 60.82 -53.44
CA SER A 4 -45.16 59.95 -52.42
C SER A 4 -44.48 59.72 -51.05
N ARG A 5 -45.08 60.35 -50.02
CA ARG A 5 -45.34 59.76 -48.69
C ARG A 5 -46.72 60.24 -48.19
N PHE A 6 -47.71 59.35 -48.12
CA PHE A 6 -48.92 59.55 -47.29
C PHE A 6 -48.52 59.35 -45.80
N GLY A 7 -49.23 59.82 -44.77
CA GLY A 7 -50.57 60.42 -44.62
C GLY A 7 -51.16 59.85 -43.32
N ILE A 8 -51.80 60.61 -42.41
CA ILE A 8 -53.10 61.30 -42.52
C ILE A 8 -53.29 62.26 -41.30
N SER A 9 -54.29 63.15 -41.40
CA SER A 9 -54.85 64.14 -40.44
C SER A 9 -55.12 63.62 -38.98
N MET A 10 -55.56 64.41 -37.97
CA MET A 10 -56.49 65.57 -37.98
C MET A 10 -56.60 66.28 -36.60
N PHE A 11 -57.31 67.43 -36.56
CA PHE A 11 -57.78 68.20 -35.37
C PHE A 11 -56.72 68.88 -34.46
N VAL A 12 -57.05 69.91 -33.65
CA VAL A 12 -57.64 71.26 -33.87
C VAL A 12 -57.84 71.94 -32.49
N LEU A 13 -57.71 73.29 -32.44
CA LEU A 13 -57.96 74.18 -31.30
C LEU A 13 -57.04 74.06 -30.05
N ALA A 14 -56.17 75.05 -29.91
CA ALA A 14 -55.81 75.65 -28.61
C ALA A 14 -56.72 76.88 -28.38
N ALA A 15 -56.76 77.59 -27.25
CA ALA A 15 -55.99 77.53 -25.99
C ALA A 15 -56.85 78.14 -24.86
N SER A 16 -56.51 77.92 -23.58
CA SER A 16 -56.72 78.94 -22.54
C SER A 16 -55.89 78.72 -21.28
N THR A 17 -55.28 79.80 -20.80
CA THR A 17 -54.19 79.95 -19.84
C THR A 17 -54.55 79.93 -18.34
N ILE A 18 -53.60 79.43 -17.51
CA ILE A 18 -53.20 79.92 -16.16
C ILE A 18 -54.20 79.76 -14.99
N MET A 19 -53.83 78.94 -13.98
CA MET A 19 -53.53 79.45 -12.62
C MET A 19 -52.89 78.40 -11.67
N LEU A 20 -52.13 78.92 -10.69
CA LEU A 20 -51.75 78.37 -9.38
C LEU A 20 -50.92 77.07 -9.29
N SER A 21 -49.81 77.19 -8.56
CA SER A 21 -48.92 76.11 -8.11
C SER A 21 -49.02 75.87 -6.60
N SER A 22 -48.81 74.64 -6.15
CA SER A 22 -48.47 74.27 -4.77
C SER A 22 -47.77 72.90 -4.76
N PRO A 23 -46.77 72.67 -3.89
CA PRO A 23 -45.97 71.45 -3.96
C PRO A 23 -46.65 70.26 -3.27
N GLN A 24 -46.53 69.07 -3.88
CA GLN A 24 -46.63 67.80 -3.16
C GLN A 24 -45.22 67.28 -2.87
N SER A 25 -45.06 66.61 -1.74
CA SER A 25 -43.80 66.07 -1.25
C SER A 25 -43.25 64.97 -2.15
N PHE A 26 -41.91 64.88 -2.23
CA PHE A 26 -41.26 63.65 -2.68
C PHE A 26 -41.73 62.49 -1.79
N ALA A 27 -42.45 61.53 -2.37
CA ALA A 27 -42.70 60.26 -1.74
C ALA A 27 -41.43 59.40 -1.87
N GLU A 28 -40.79 59.12 -0.75
CA GLU A 28 -39.66 58.20 -0.66
C GLU A 28 -40.15 56.80 -1.10
N GLN A 29 -39.60 56.27 -2.20
CA GLN A 29 -40.02 54.97 -2.73
C GLN A 29 -39.56 53.87 -1.78
N GLN A 30 -40.47 53.40 -0.92
CA GLN A 30 -40.19 52.27 -0.04
C GLN A 30 -39.83 51.03 -0.87
N VAL A 31 -38.60 50.55 -0.67
CA VAL A 31 -38.15 49.25 -1.17
C VAL A 31 -39.04 48.17 -0.53
N PRO A 32 -39.55 47.19 -1.30
CA PRO A 32 -40.35 46.10 -0.72
C PRO A 32 -39.54 45.31 0.31
N GLU A 33 -40.13 45.11 1.49
CA GLU A 33 -39.54 44.33 2.59
C GLU A 33 -40.10 42.89 2.60
N ILE A 34 -39.24 41.91 2.84
CA ILE A 34 -39.60 40.52 3.11
C ILE A 34 -39.18 40.18 4.54
N SER A 35 -40.12 39.77 5.41
CA SER A 35 -39.81 39.27 6.75
C SER A 35 -40.24 37.82 6.92
N ASN A 36 -39.29 36.92 7.16
CA ASN A 36 -39.53 35.48 7.36
C ASN A 36 -38.99 35.01 8.73
N ILE A 37 -39.48 33.87 9.21
CA ILE A 37 -38.86 33.14 10.33
C ILE A 37 -37.86 32.14 9.73
N GLY A 38 -36.58 32.27 10.07
CA GLY A 38 -35.53 31.36 9.62
C GLY A 38 -35.44 30.12 10.50
N GLN A 39 -35.10 28.98 9.90
CA GLN A 39 -34.78 27.76 10.66
C GLN A 39 -33.28 27.69 10.95
N ILE A 40 -32.91 26.96 12.00
CA ILE A 40 -31.53 26.87 12.47
C ILE A 40 -31.28 25.48 13.05
N LEU A 41 -30.20 24.83 12.63
CA LEU A 41 -29.63 23.69 13.35
C LEU A 41 -28.53 24.18 14.29
N SER A 42 -28.38 23.52 15.42
CA SER A 42 -27.47 23.88 16.51
C SER A 42 -26.67 22.66 16.96
N TYR A 43 -25.36 22.85 17.12
CA TYR A 43 -24.41 21.89 17.68
C TYR A 43 -23.53 22.62 18.72
N GLN A 44 -23.02 21.88 19.70
CA GLN A 44 -22.04 22.35 20.67
C GLN A 44 -21.01 21.24 20.88
N ASN A 45 -19.72 21.56 20.76
CA ASN A 45 -18.65 20.58 21.00
C ASN A 45 -18.32 20.46 22.52
N SER A 46 -17.45 19.52 22.88
CA SER A 46 -17.02 19.31 24.27
C SER A 46 -16.18 20.44 24.87
N GLU A 47 -15.63 21.33 24.03
CA GLU A 47 -14.89 22.53 24.44
C GLU A 47 -15.84 23.71 24.76
N GLY A 48 -17.14 23.53 24.50
CA GLY A 48 -18.19 24.51 24.71
C GLY A 48 -18.51 25.37 23.48
N GLU A 49 -17.77 25.24 22.38
CA GLU A 49 -17.98 26.02 21.16
C GLU A 49 -19.29 25.67 20.46
N HIS A 50 -20.07 26.70 20.13
CA HIS A 50 -21.34 26.57 19.41
C HIS A 50 -21.17 26.74 17.89
N PHE A 51 -21.85 25.88 17.14
CA PHE A 51 -21.90 25.85 15.67
C PHE A 51 -23.35 25.80 15.17
N TYR A 52 -23.64 26.53 14.09
CA TYR A 52 -24.99 26.61 13.54
C TYR A 52 -25.03 26.50 12.01
N ALA A 53 -26.13 25.93 11.49
CA ALA A 53 -26.56 26.11 10.11
C ALA A 53 -27.84 26.94 10.08
N LEU A 54 -27.73 28.17 9.59
CA LEU A 54 -28.82 29.12 9.43
C LEU A 54 -29.48 28.91 8.07
N GLN A 55 -30.78 28.61 8.05
CA GLN A 55 -31.53 28.25 6.86
C GLN A 55 -32.45 29.40 6.43
N PHE A 56 -32.12 29.99 5.28
CA PHE A 56 -32.82 31.11 4.67
C PHE A 56 -33.73 30.59 3.55
N LYS A 57 -35.04 30.71 3.73
CA LYS A 57 -36.03 30.49 2.66
C LYS A 57 -36.88 31.74 2.54
N ALA A 58 -37.28 32.09 1.31
CA ALA A 58 -38.23 33.17 1.08
C ALA A 58 -39.62 32.57 0.84
N ASP A 59 -40.63 32.98 1.62
CA ASP A 59 -42.01 32.49 1.41
C ASP A 59 -42.57 32.94 0.05
N ARG A 60 -42.16 34.14 -0.40
CA ARG A 60 -42.45 34.70 -1.72
C ARG A 60 -41.28 35.59 -2.17
N LEU A 61 -41.08 35.67 -3.48
CA LEU A 61 -40.21 36.63 -4.15
C LEU A 61 -40.96 37.25 -5.34
N PRO A 62 -40.55 38.42 -5.84
CA PRO A 62 -41.03 38.93 -7.13
C PRO A 62 -40.81 37.89 -8.24
N ALA A 63 -41.81 37.72 -9.11
CA ALA A 63 -41.67 36.83 -10.27
C ALA A 63 -40.63 37.41 -11.25
N PRO A 64 -39.79 36.59 -11.90
CA PRO A 64 -38.84 37.07 -12.91
C PRO A 64 -39.60 37.68 -14.09
N ALA A 65 -39.22 38.89 -14.51
CA ALA A 65 -39.98 39.70 -15.44
C ALA A 65 -39.79 39.33 -16.94
N HIS A 66 -39.30 38.12 -17.23
CA HIS A 66 -38.77 37.74 -18.53
C HIS A 66 -39.56 36.61 -19.19
N ALA A 67 -39.93 36.81 -20.46
CA ALA A 67 -40.52 35.78 -21.29
C ALA A 67 -39.43 35.12 -22.14
N GLY A 68 -39.20 33.82 -21.93
CA GLY A 68 -38.15 33.06 -22.61
C GLY A 68 -36.92 32.89 -21.73
N GLU A 69 -36.72 31.67 -21.25
CA GLU A 69 -35.55 31.27 -20.47
C GLU A 69 -34.52 30.62 -21.43
N GLN A 70 -33.26 31.06 -21.36
CA GLN A 70 -32.11 30.43 -22.02
C GLN A 70 -31.47 29.42 -21.07
N ILE A 71 -31.48 28.15 -21.46
CA ILE A 71 -31.06 27.04 -20.61
C ILE A 71 -29.91 26.28 -21.29
N ALA A 72 -28.71 26.43 -20.75
CA ALA A 72 -27.54 25.68 -21.22
C ALA A 72 -27.41 24.37 -20.44
N ILE A 73 -27.52 23.24 -21.14
CA ILE A 73 -27.49 21.90 -20.55
C ILE A 73 -26.13 21.26 -20.84
N LEU A 74 -25.30 21.19 -19.81
CA LEU A 74 -24.00 20.53 -19.78
C LEU A 74 -24.20 19.05 -19.44
N PHE A 75 -24.04 18.16 -20.42
CA PHE A 75 -24.14 16.71 -20.22
C PHE A 75 -22.75 16.08 -20.22
N ASP A 76 -22.39 15.38 -19.14
CA ASP A 76 -21.08 14.77 -18.99
C ASP A 76 -20.93 13.51 -19.88
N THR A 77 -19.79 13.43 -20.58
CA THR A 77 -19.44 12.39 -21.55
C THR A 77 -18.03 11.83 -21.32
N SER A 78 -17.50 12.00 -20.10
CA SER A 78 -16.30 11.34 -19.62
C SER A 78 -16.48 9.82 -19.47
N ALA A 79 -15.38 9.11 -19.21
CA ALA A 79 -15.35 7.65 -19.10
C ALA A 79 -16.11 7.08 -17.88
N SER A 80 -16.42 7.89 -16.85
CA SER A 80 -17.26 7.46 -15.73
C SER A 80 -18.75 7.36 -16.10
N GLN A 81 -19.18 8.05 -17.16
CA GLN A 81 -20.57 8.14 -17.61
C GLN A 81 -20.92 7.00 -18.57
N VAL A 82 -20.86 5.78 -18.03
CA VAL A 82 -21.13 4.49 -18.68
C VAL A 82 -22.28 3.72 -17.99
N GLY A 83 -22.80 2.70 -18.67
CA GLY A 83 -23.76 1.74 -18.08
C GLY A 83 -25.06 2.38 -17.58
N GLU A 84 -25.54 1.93 -16.42
CA GLU A 84 -26.82 2.37 -15.85
C GLU A 84 -26.84 3.87 -15.53
N HIS A 85 -25.75 4.45 -15.01
CA HIS A 85 -25.62 5.88 -14.76
C HIS A 85 -25.84 6.71 -16.04
N ARG A 86 -25.26 6.27 -17.16
CA ARG A 86 -25.44 6.91 -18.48
C ARG A 86 -26.89 6.85 -18.95
N THR A 87 -27.56 5.71 -18.76
CA THR A 87 -28.98 5.54 -19.11
C THR A 87 -29.85 6.47 -18.26
N GLN A 88 -29.65 6.48 -16.94
CA GLN A 88 -30.36 7.37 -16.01
C GLN A 88 -30.14 8.85 -16.34
N ALA A 89 -28.90 9.26 -16.62
CA ALA A 89 -28.55 10.61 -17.06
C ALA A 89 -29.30 11.01 -18.35
N LEU A 90 -29.30 10.14 -19.37
CA LEU A 90 -30.02 10.38 -20.63
C LEU A 90 -31.54 10.45 -20.44
N ASP A 91 -32.11 9.65 -19.53
CA ASP A 91 -33.54 9.70 -19.22
C ASP A 91 -33.93 10.94 -18.40
N VAL A 92 -33.04 11.44 -17.53
CA VAL A 92 -33.24 12.74 -16.85
C VAL A 92 -33.16 13.88 -17.87
N LEU A 93 -32.23 13.83 -18.81
CA LEU A 93 -32.14 14.81 -19.91
C LEU A 93 -33.42 14.82 -20.77
N ARG A 94 -33.96 13.63 -21.11
CA ARG A 94 -35.24 13.50 -21.83
C ARG A 94 -36.39 14.11 -21.04
N SER A 95 -36.56 13.72 -19.77
CA SER A 95 -37.64 14.25 -18.92
C SER A 95 -37.52 15.76 -18.68
N LEU A 96 -36.30 16.30 -18.58
CA LEU A 96 -36.08 17.74 -18.48
C LEU A 96 -36.61 18.47 -19.73
N LEU A 97 -36.24 18.00 -20.93
CA LEU A 97 -36.69 18.59 -22.19
C LEU A 97 -38.21 18.44 -22.42
N ASP A 98 -38.81 17.32 -21.98
CA ASP A 98 -40.25 17.07 -22.10
C ASP A 98 -41.10 17.86 -21.08
N GLU A 99 -40.56 18.24 -19.92
CA GLU A 99 -41.28 19.04 -18.92
C GLU A 99 -41.03 20.56 -19.07
N LEU A 100 -39.96 20.97 -19.77
CA LEU A 100 -39.69 22.39 -20.05
C LEU A 100 -40.82 23.04 -20.89
N PRO A 101 -41.11 24.34 -20.66
CA PRO A 101 -42.21 25.02 -21.32
C PRO A 101 -41.86 25.41 -22.76
N ASN A 102 -42.87 25.50 -23.62
CA ASN A 102 -42.67 25.70 -25.07
C ASN A 102 -42.05 27.06 -25.47
N ASN A 103 -41.94 28.01 -24.54
CA ASN A 103 -41.28 29.31 -24.73
C ASN A 103 -39.84 29.36 -24.19
N ALA A 104 -39.37 28.32 -23.48
CA ALA A 104 -37.95 28.20 -23.14
C ALA A 104 -37.13 27.87 -24.39
N SER A 105 -35.82 28.10 -24.31
CA SER A 105 -34.85 27.79 -25.35
C SER A 105 -33.64 27.08 -24.73
N VAL A 106 -33.16 26.02 -25.38
CA VAL A 106 -32.12 25.14 -24.85
C VAL A 106 -30.92 25.05 -25.79
N ALA A 107 -29.73 24.99 -25.22
CA ALA A 107 -28.51 24.57 -25.90
C ALA A 107 -27.91 23.38 -25.15
N VAL A 108 -27.61 22.30 -25.86
CA VAL A 108 -27.13 21.03 -25.28
C VAL A 108 -25.67 20.80 -25.65
N TYR A 109 -24.84 20.52 -24.66
CA TYR A 109 -23.40 20.39 -24.78
C TYR A 109 -22.93 19.03 -24.24
N ALA A 110 -22.01 18.36 -24.95
CA ALA A 110 -21.15 17.35 -24.32
C ALA A 110 -20.06 18.05 -23.52
N VAL A 111 -19.85 17.60 -22.30
CA VAL A 111 -18.66 17.94 -21.51
C VAL A 111 -17.77 16.71 -21.43
N ASP A 112 -16.52 16.87 -21.80
CA ASP A 112 -15.42 15.99 -21.41
C ASP A 112 -14.18 16.89 -21.17
N VAL A 113 -13.06 16.63 -21.83
CA VAL A 113 -11.89 17.52 -21.85
C VAL A 113 -12.23 18.82 -22.57
N GLN A 114 -13.15 18.75 -23.53
CA GLN A 114 -13.73 19.89 -24.26
C GLN A 114 -15.21 20.07 -23.91
N CYS A 115 -15.75 21.26 -24.22
CA CYS A 115 -17.20 21.51 -24.23
C CYS A 115 -17.67 21.60 -25.69
N THR A 116 -18.42 20.59 -26.17
CA THR A 116 -18.89 20.51 -27.56
C THR A 116 -20.40 20.79 -27.64
N PRO A 117 -20.86 21.89 -28.27
CA PRO A 117 -22.30 22.09 -28.53
C PRO A 117 -22.81 21.09 -29.58
N PHE A 118 -24.05 20.60 -29.40
CA PHE A 118 -24.77 19.80 -30.42
C PHE A 118 -25.82 20.60 -31.19
N VAL A 119 -26.07 21.85 -30.81
CA VAL A 119 -26.90 22.81 -31.53
C VAL A 119 -26.12 24.11 -31.68
N ASN A 120 -26.17 24.72 -32.87
CA ASN A 120 -25.41 25.94 -33.18
C ASN A 120 -26.04 27.20 -32.57
N GLU A 121 -27.31 27.12 -32.19
CA GLU A 121 -28.17 28.18 -31.67
C GLU A 121 -29.10 27.58 -30.60
N TYR A 122 -29.72 28.39 -29.74
CA TYR A 122 -30.70 27.90 -28.77
C TYR A 122 -32.00 27.52 -29.48
N VAL A 123 -32.51 26.32 -29.21
CA VAL A 123 -33.70 25.74 -29.87
C VAL A 123 -34.82 25.47 -28.87
N ALA A 124 -36.07 25.36 -29.31
CA ALA A 124 -37.14 24.97 -28.40
C ALA A 124 -36.89 23.53 -27.83
N PRO A 125 -37.17 23.26 -26.54
CA PRO A 125 -36.88 21.97 -25.88
C PRO A 125 -37.39 20.73 -26.63
N LYS A 126 -38.58 20.87 -27.24
CA LYS A 126 -39.30 19.80 -27.96
C LYS A 126 -39.08 19.82 -29.48
N SER A 127 -38.08 20.58 -29.94
CA SER A 127 -37.72 20.67 -31.36
C SER A 127 -37.03 19.40 -31.85
N ARG A 128 -37.09 19.17 -33.17
CA ARG A 128 -36.33 18.11 -33.83
C ARG A 128 -34.81 18.27 -33.62
N GLN A 129 -34.31 19.50 -33.48
CA GLN A 129 -32.89 19.77 -33.21
C GLN A 129 -32.49 19.32 -31.80
N ALA A 130 -33.29 19.63 -30.78
CA ALA A 130 -33.06 19.14 -29.41
C ALA A 130 -33.11 17.60 -29.34
N GLN A 131 -34.08 16.96 -30.01
CA GLN A 131 -34.17 15.50 -30.11
C GLN A 131 -32.94 14.88 -30.81
N LEU A 132 -32.44 15.51 -31.88
CA LEU A 132 -31.20 15.08 -32.56
C LEU A 132 -29.95 15.29 -31.70
N ALA A 133 -29.90 16.33 -30.86
CA ALA A 133 -28.83 16.53 -29.89
C ALA A 133 -28.80 15.42 -28.83
N VAL A 134 -29.95 15.03 -28.27
CA VAL A 134 -30.05 13.89 -27.34
C VAL A 134 -29.65 12.57 -28.00
N ALA A 135 -30.05 12.34 -29.25
CA ALA A 135 -29.63 11.16 -30.01
C ALA A 135 -28.11 11.15 -30.30
N SER A 136 -27.53 12.31 -30.59
CA SER A 136 -26.09 12.48 -30.84
C SER A 136 -25.26 12.30 -29.55
N LEU A 137 -25.75 12.79 -28.41
CA LEU A 137 -25.20 12.50 -27.08
C LEU A 137 -25.21 11.00 -26.79
N ALA A 138 -26.35 10.34 -27.00
CA ALA A 138 -26.51 8.92 -26.74
C ALA A 138 -25.53 8.06 -27.56
N ALA A 139 -25.28 8.45 -28.82
CA ALA A 139 -24.31 7.78 -29.71
C ALA A 139 -22.83 8.13 -29.42
N ARG A 140 -22.52 9.28 -28.81
CA ARG A 140 -21.13 9.69 -28.50
C ARG A 140 -20.50 8.77 -27.45
N ALA A 141 -19.44 8.07 -27.84
CA ALA A 141 -18.67 7.21 -26.95
C ALA A 141 -18.17 7.96 -25.69
N PRO A 142 -18.55 7.54 -24.46
CA PRO A 142 -18.07 8.14 -23.23
C PRO A 142 -16.60 7.80 -23.01
N LEU A 143 -15.73 8.81 -23.09
CA LEU A 143 -14.27 8.64 -23.06
C LEU A 143 -13.58 9.88 -22.50
N GLY A 144 -12.49 9.67 -21.76
CA GLY A 144 -11.66 10.74 -21.20
C GLY A 144 -12.21 11.33 -19.90
N ALA A 145 -11.68 12.49 -19.51
CA ALA A 145 -11.90 13.13 -18.21
C ALA A 145 -12.59 14.50 -18.34
N THR A 146 -13.35 14.93 -17.33
CA THR A 146 -14.16 16.17 -17.38
C THR A 146 -13.34 17.43 -17.04
N ASN A 147 -13.54 18.51 -17.80
CA ASN A 147 -13.00 19.86 -17.54
C ASN A 147 -14.15 20.86 -17.31
N LEU A 148 -14.69 20.87 -16.09
CA LEU A 148 -15.93 21.58 -15.78
C LEU A 148 -15.74 23.12 -15.77
N SER A 149 -14.54 23.61 -15.42
CA SER A 149 -14.21 25.04 -15.53
C SER A 149 -14.26 25.53 -16.97
N ALA A 150 -13.68 24.77 -17.91
CA ALA A 150 -13.76 25.12 -19.33
C ALA A 150 -15.22 25.13 -19.83
N ALA A 151 -16.00 24.10 -19.48
CA ALA A 151 -17.39 23.99 -19.92
C ALA A 151 -18.29 25.14 -19.43
N LEU A 152 -18.19 25.50 -18.16
CA LEU A 152 -18.91 26.65 -17.59
C LEU A 152 -18.47 27.97 -18.24
N ASN A 153 -17.19 28.15 -18.54
CA ASN A 153 -16.70 29.34 -19.23
C ASN A 153 -17.14 29.43 -20.71
N THR A 154 -17.17 28.30 -21.44
CA THR A 154 -17.71 28.23 -22.81
C THR A 154 -19.20 28.59 -22.83
N VAL A 155 -19.99 28.01 -21.91
CA VAL A 155 -21.43 28.33 -21.79
C VAL A 155 -21.66 29.81 -21.42
N LEU A 156 -20.86 30.36 -20.52
CA LEU A 156 -20.91 31.78 -20.14
C LEU A 156 -20.60 32.74 -21.30
N GLN A 157 -19.91 32.30 -22.36
CA GLN A 157 -19.70 33.10 -23.57
C GLN A 157 -20.89 33.01 -24.54
N GLY A 158 -21.61 31.90 -24.53
CA GLY A 158 -22.78 31.65 -25.39
C GLY A 158 -24.14 32.00 -24.78
N LEU A 159 -24.21 32.68 -23.63
CA LEU A 159 -25.48 33.01 -22.94
C LEU A 159 -25.80 34.51 -23.07
N GLU A 160 -26.88 34.85 -23.79
CA GLU A 160 -27.21 36.23 -24.17
C GLU A 160 -27.69 37.09 -22.98
N ASN A 161 -27.31 38.37 -22.94
CA ASN A 161 -27.53 39.22 -21.76
C ASN A 161 -28.96 39.71 -21.53
N GLU A 162 -29.88 39.51 -22.48
CA GLU A 162 -31.23 40.11 -22.44
C GLU A 162 -32.33 39.15 -21.91
N GLN A 163 -32.03 37.86 -21.76
CA GLN A 163 -32.98 36.84 -21.30
C GLN A 163 -32.66 36.33 -19.88
N ALA A 164 -33.67 35.75 -19.22
CA ALA A 164 -33.45 34.96 -18.03
C ALA A 164 -32.65 33.70 -18.40
N ARG A 165 -31.66 33.33 -17.59
CA ARG A 165 -30.66 32.32 -17.95
C ARG A 165 -30.49 31.29 -16.85
N SER A 166 -30.18 30.06 -17.21
CA SER A 166 -29.83 28.99 -16.27
C SER A 166 -28.86 28.00 -16.89
N ILE A 167 -28.04 27.37 -16.06
CA ILE A 167 -27.17 26.27 -16.45
C ILE A 167 -27.65 25.01 -15.73
N VAL A 168 -27.70 23.88 -16.43
CA VAL A 168 -27.98 22.56 -15.83
C VAL A 168 -26.82 21.63 -16.15
N TYR A 169 -26.15 21.10 -15.13
CA TYR A 169 -25.15 20.05 -15.28
C TYR A 169 -25.74 18.67 -14.95
N ILE A 170 -25.44 17.67 -15.79
CA ILE A 170 -25.83 16.27 -15.59
C ILE A 170 -24.55 15.43 -15.69
N GLY A 171 -24.12 14.83 -14.58
CA GLY A 171 -22.88 14.08 -14.47
C GLY A 171 -22.40 13.98 -13.02
N ASP A 172 -21.19 13.51 -12.77
CA ASP A 172 -20.71 13.24 -11.41
C ASP A 172 -19.98 14.43 -10.73
N GLY A 173 -19.62 15.46 -11.49
CA GLY A 173 -18.92 16.66 -11.00
C GLY A 173 -17.39 16.54 -10.98
N MET A 174 -16.82 15.37 -11.33
CA MET A 174 -15.40 15.07 -11.20
C MET A 174 -14.56 15.77 -12.27
N SER A 175 -14.15 17.03 -12.03
CA SER A 175 -13.29 17.85 -12.92
C SER A 175 -11.84 17.34 -13.00
N SER A 176 -11.69 16.10 -13.47
CA SER A 176 -10.49 15.27 -13.46
C SER A 176 -9.48 15.62 -14.56
N ALA A 177 -9.90 16.28 -15.64
CA ALA A 177 -8.98 16.79 -16.67
C ALA A 177 -8.29 18.10 -16.26
N LYS A 178 -8.89 18.86 -15.35
CA LYS A 178 -8.29 20.05 -14.71
C LYS A 178 -8.96 20.32 -13.36
N LEU A 179 -8.20 20.18 -12.28
CA LEU A 179 -8.62 20.63 -10.95
C LEU A 179 -8.88 22.15 -10.97
N ILE A 180 -10.02 22.56 -10.44
CA ILE A 180 -10.40 23.98 -10.36
C ILE A 180 -9.85 24.54 -9.04
N SER A 181 -8.99 25.56 -9.12
CA SER A 181 -8.45 26.20 -7.91
C SER A 181 -9.53 27.01 -7.19
N LEU A 182 -9.43 27.16 -5.84
CA LEU A 182 -10.39 27.95 -5.06
C LEU A 182 -10.58 29.39 -5.61
N PRO A 183 -9.53 30.15 -5.99
CA PRO A 183 -9.71 31.47 -6.59
C PRO A 183 -10.41 31.44 -7.96
N GLU A 184 -10.13 30.43 -8.79
CA GLU A 184 -10.79 30.26 -10.09
C GLU A 184 -12.28 29.94 -9.93
N MET A 185 -12.63 29.07 -8.98
CA MET A 185 -14.01 28.75 -8.64
C MET A 185 -14.74 29.95 -7.99
N ALA A 186 -14.05 30.75 -7.17
CA ALA A 186 -14.62 31.94 -6.53
C ALA A 186 -14.94 33.03 -7.57
N ALA A 187 -14.01 33.30 -8.48
CA ALA A 187 -14.23 34.21 -9.61
C ALA A 187 -15.36 33.72 -10.54
N LEU A 188 -15.39 32.43 -10.87
CA LEU A 188 -16.40 31.85 -11.76
C LEU A 188 -17.81 31.91 -11.15
N THR A 189 -17.98 31.43 -9.91
CA THR A 189 -19.26 31.54 -9.19
C THR A 189 -19.65 32.99 -8.90
N GLY A 190 -18.66 33.88 -8.70
CA GLY A 190 -18.87 35.33 -8.54
C GLY A 190 -19.51 35.94 -9.79
N LYS A 191 -18.91 35.69 -10.96
CA LYS A 191 -19.43 36.13 -12.26
C LYS A 191 -20.84 35.58 -12.54
N LEU A 192 -21.05 34.28 -12.32
CA LEU A 192 -22.37 33.64 -12.50
C LEU A 192 -23.46 34.31 -11.64
N ALA A 193 -23.19 34.56 -10.36
CA ALA A 193 -24.14 35.23 -9.47
C ALA A 193 -24.38 36.71 -9.85
N GLN A 194 -23.32 37.44 -10.24
CA GLN A 194 -23.45 38.83 -10.71
C GLN A 194 -24.27 38.95 -12.00
N GLN A 195 -24.31 37.91 -12.83
CA GLN A 195 -25.14 37.84 -14.04
C GLN A 195 -26.53 37.21 -13.78
N HIS A 196 -26.86 36.88 -12.53
CA HIS A 196 -28.07 36.17 -12.10
C HIS A 196 -28.29 34.81 -12.80
N ILE A 197 -27.20 34.04 -13.00
CA ILE A 197 -27.22 32.74 -13.68
C ILE A 197 -27.04 31.62 -12.64
N PRO A 198 -28.12 30.93 -12.21
CA PRO A 198 -28.02 29.77 -11.35
C PRO A 198 -27.48 28.54 -12.10
N VAL A 199 -26.64 27.76 -11.41
CA VAL A 199 -26.13 26.45 -11.87
C VAL A 199 -26.83 25.34 -11.10
N HIS A 200 -27.74 24.66 -11.77
CA HIS A 200 -28.43 23.48 -11.29
C HIS A 200 -27.60 22.24 -11.62
N SER A 201 -27.72 21.17 -10.84
CA SER A 201 -26.95 19.94 -11.04
C SER A 201 -27.73 18.70 -10.65
N TYR A 202 -27.61 17.65 -11.47
CA TYR A 202 -27.98 16.29 -11.12
C TYR A 202 -26.70 15.44 -11.06
N ALA A 203 -26.29 15.09 -9.84
CA ALA A 203 -25.09 14.36 -9.52
C ALA A 203 -25.31 12.86 -9.73
N VAL A 204 -24.83 12.34 -10.88
CA VAL A 204 -25.02 10.95 -11.31
C VAL A 204 -23.72 10.33 -11.81
N GLY A 205 -23.40 9.13 -11.34
CA GLY A 205 -22.15 8.42 -11.65
C GLY A 205 -21.54 7.70 -10.44
N PRO A 206 -20.44 6.97 -10.64
CA PRO A 206 -19.88 6.05 -9.64
C PRO A 206 -19.13 6.73 -8.49
N LYS A 207 -18.70 7.99 -8.65
CA LYS A 207 -18.04 8.81 -7.61
C LYS A 207 -18.44 10.27 -7.81
N LYS A 208 -19.26 10.83 -6.92
CA LYS A 208 -19.89 12.16 -7.07
C LYS A 208 -19.13 13.23 -6.27
N ASP A 209 -18.67 14.30 -6.90
CA ASP A 209 -18.15 15.48 -6.20
C ASP A 209 -19.30 16.39 -5.73
N LEU A 210 -19.98 15.93 -4.68
CA LEU A 210 -21.07 16.68 -4.04
C LEU A 210 -20.59 17.99 -3.40
N GLN A 211 -19.29 18.14 -3.10
CA GLN A 211 -18.76 19.39 -2.56
C GLN A 211 -18.68 20.45 -3.66
N LEU A 212 -18.10 20.14 -4.82
CA LEU A 212 -18.02 21.05 -5.97
C LEU A 212 -19.41 21.42 -6.49
N LEU A 213 -20.27 20.43 -6.72
CA LEU A 213 -21.65 20.66 -7.19
C LEU A 213 -22.46 21.46 -6.16
N GLY A 214 -22.27 21.15 -4.87
CA GLY A 214 -22.83 21.91 -3.75
C GLY A 214 -22.39 23.38 -3.73
N THR A 215 -21.10 23.66 -3.89
CA THR A 215 -20.55 25.01 -3.98
C THR A 215 -21.10 25.77 -5.20
N LEU A 216 -21.21 25.13 -6.38
CA LEU A 216 -21.86 25.72 -7.55
C LEU A 216 -23.31 26.09 -7.24
N GLY A 217 -24.10 25.14 -6.72
CA GLY A 217 -25.51 25.34 -6.39
C GLY A 217 -25.74 26.44 -5.35
N VAL A 218 -24.94 26.49 -4.27
CA VAL A 218 -25.01 27.53 -3.24
C VAL A 218 -24.68 28.90 -3.80
N TYR A 219 -23.47 29.10 -4.34
CA TYR A 219 -22.95 30.44 -4.64
C TYR A 219 -23.56 31.08 -5.90
N THR A 220 -24.12 30.28 -6.81
CA THR A 220 -24.82 30.78 -8.00
C THR A 220 -26.34 30.86 -7.81
N GLY A 221 -26.89 30.16 -6.80
CA GLY A 221 -28.32 30.11 -6.55
C GLY A 221 -29.07 29.04 -7.35
N GLY A 222 -28.42 27.98 -7.84
CA GLY A 222 -29.09 26.80 -8.40
C GLY A 222 -29.45 25.74 -7.35
N VAL A 223 -29.71 24.50 -7.76
CA VAL A 223 -30.03 23.37 -6.86
C VAL A 223 -29.19 22.14 -7.19
N VAL A 224 -28.98 21.25 -6.22
CA VAL A 224 -28.30 19.96 -6.44
C VAL A 224 -29.26 18.82 -6.08
N LEU A 225 -29.41 17.89 -7.02
CA LEU A 225 -30.09 16.60 -6.87
C LEU A 225 -29.08 15.48 -7.13
N SER A 226 -29.37 14.26 -6.70
CA SER A 226 -28.51 13.08 -6.92
C SER A 226 -29.38 11.83 -7.02
N ASP A 227 -28.90 10.76 -7.67
CA ASP A 227 -29.43 9.42 -7.43
C ASP A 227 -28.99 8.95 -6.03
N GLU A 228 -29.97 8.67 -5.16
CA GLU A 228 -29.81 8.16 -3.79
C GLU A 228 -30.10 6.64 -3.69
N ALA A 229 -30.10 5.95 -4.84
CA ALA A 229 -30.06 4.50 -5.08
C ALA A 229 -31.14 3.60 -4.43
N THR A 230 -32.07 4.18 -3.66
CA THR A 230 -32.83 3.41 -2.65
C THR A 230 -34.32 3.76 -2.59
N ASP A 231 -34.78 4.83 -3.27
CA ASP A 231 -36.15 5.33 -3.11
C ASP A 231 -36.82 5.69 -4.44
N LYS A 232 -38.16 5.75 -4.44
CA LYS A 232 -38.99 6.06 -5.62
C LYS A 232 -38.78 7.47 -6.19
N GLN A 233 -38.00 8.31 -5.51
CA GLN A 233 -37.69 9.69 -5.88
C GLN A 233 -36.65 9.76 -7.02
N ASP A 234 -35.79 8.74 -7.17
CA ASP A 234 -34.71 8.69 -8.17
C ASP A 234 -35.20 8.42 -9.61
N LEU A 235 -36.52 8.27 -9.81
CA LEU A 235 -37.13 8.09 -11.12
C LEU A 235 -36.83 9.31 -12.01
N PRO A 236 -36.28 9.13 -13.23
CA PRO A 236 -35.92 10.26 -14.09
C PRO A 236 -37.06 11.24 -14.39
N ALA A 237 -38.29 10.73 -14.45
CA ALA A 237 -39.52 11.52 -14.64
C ALA A 237 -39.91 12.43 -13.45
N ILE A 238 -39.32 12.21 -12.27
CA ILE A 238 -39.46 13.07 -11.08
C ILE A 238 -38.31 14.07 -11.04
N VAL A 239 -37.08 13.61 -11.23
CA VAL A 239 -35.87 14.47 -11.27
C VAL A 239 -36.00 15.56 -12.33
N GLY A 240 -36.48 15.23 -13.54
CA GLY A 240 -36.74 16.23 -14.59
C GLY A 240 -37.73 17.31 -14.16
N LYS A 241 -38.77 16.95 -13.40
CA LYS A 241 -39.77 17.90 -12.85
C LYS A 241 -39.20 18.77 -11.74
N GLU A 242 -38.39 18.21 -10.86
CA GLU A 242 -37.70 18.99 -9.81
C GLU A 242 -36.73 20.00 -10.44
N LEU A 243 -36.00 19.60 -11.50
CA LEU A 243 -35.12 20.51 -12.24
C LEU A 243 -35.90 21.64 -12.95
N VAL A 244 -36.99 21.36 -13.67
CA VAL A 244 -37.81 22.41 -14.32
C VAL A 244 -38.40 23.37 -13.28
N LYS A 245 -38.95 22.84 -12.19
CA LYS A 245 -39.47 23.65 -11.07
C LYS A 245 -38.37 24.54 -10.47
N ALA A 246 -37.14 24.05 -10.38
CA ALA A 246 -36.02 24.82 -9.86
C ALA A 246 -35.55 25.91 -10.84
N ILE A 247 -35.51 25.64 -12.16
CA ILE A 247 -35.15 26.64 -13.17
C ILE A 247 -36.11 27.83 -13.13
N GLN A 248 -37.41 27.55 -13.00
CA GLN A 248 -38.49 28.57 -12.97
C GLN A 248 -38.67 29.26 -11.61
N ALA A 249 -38.05 28.77 -10.54
CA ALA A 249 -38.25 29.33 -9.21
C ALA A 249 -37.42 30.62 -9.00
N PRO A 250 -38.05 31.72 -8.51
CA PRO A 250 -37.37 33.00 -8.37
C PRO A 250 -36.22 32.93 -7.37
N VAL A 251 -35.17 33.72 -7.67
CA VAL A 251 -33.95 33.81 -6.87
C VAL A 251 -33.69 35.27 -6.51
N PHE A 252 -33.50 35.54 -5.22
CA PHE A 252 -33.03 36.82 -4.69
C PHE A 252 -31.51 36.81 -4.62
N TYR A 253 -30.86 37.74 -5.32
CA TYR A 253 -29.41 37.95 -5.27
C TYR A 253 -29.07 39.16 -4.39
N PRO A 254 -28.78 38.99 -3.09
CA PRO A 254 -28.37 40.08 -2.21
C PRO A 254 -26.96 40.59 -2.57
N GLU A 255 -26.75 41.91 -2.44
CA GLU A 255 -25.44 42.56 -2.55
C GLU A 255 -24.71 42.59 -1.20
N SER A 256 -25.43 42.47 -0.07
CA SER A 256 -24.85 42.51 1.29
C SER A 256 -25.60 41.66 2.31
N ILE A 257 -24.89 41.25 3.37
CA ILE A 257 -25.41 40.57 4.56
C ILE A 257 -25.04 41.36 5.82
N ARG A 258 -25.94 41.42 6.81
CA ARG A 258 -25.68 41.94 8.16
C ARG A 258 -26.35 41.07 9.21
N VAL A 259 -25.62 40.71 10.27
CA VAL A 259 -26.15 40.00 11.45
C VAL A 259 -26.32 41.02 12.58
N SER A 260 -27.41 40.92 13.35
CA SER A 260 -27.66 41.82 14.48
C SER A 260 -26.75 41.54 15.68
N ASP A 261 -26.42 40.27 15.89
CA ASP A 261 -25.42 39.84 16.87
C ASP A 261 -24.01 39.97 16.28
N LYS A 262 -23.05 40.36 17.11
CA LYS A 262 -21.64 40.54 16.75
C LYS A 262 -20.73 39.42 17.25
N GLN A 263 -21.25 38.51 18.07
CA GLN A 263 -20.53 37.33 18.56
C GLN A 263 -20.57 36.17 17.55
N LEU A 264 -21.50 36.23 16.59
CA LEU A 264 -21.68 35.24 15.53
C LEU A 264 -20.71 35.48 14.35
N GLU A 265 -19.66 34.66 14.21
CA GLU A 265 -18.84 34.62 13.01
C GLU A 265 -19.55 33.82 11.91
N LEU A 266 -19.57 34.34 10.68
CA LEU A 266 -20.03 33.61 9.50
C LEU A 266 -18.85 32.98 8.75
N ASN A 267 -19.04 31.72 8.34
CA ASN A 267 -18.12 30.94 7.52
C ASN A 267 -17.89 31.52 6.12
N THR A 268 -18.71 32.49 5.68
CA THR A 268 -18.49 33.17 4.39
C THR A 268 -18.88 34.64 4.47
N THR A 269 -18.04 35.49 3.88
CA THR A 269 -18.21 36.95 3.79
C THR A 269 -19.18 37.37 2.69
N ARG A 270 -19.51 36.45 1.77
CA ARG A 270 -20.30 36.71 0.57
C ARG A 270 -21.80 36.59 0.84
N ALA A 271 -22.57 37.52 0.30
CA ALA A 271 -24.03 37.43 0.26
C ALA A 271 -24.45 36.29 -0.70
N LEU A 272 -25.25 35.34 -0.22
CA LEU A 272 -25.64 34.12 -0.93
C LEU A 272 -27.04 34.28 -1.54
N PRO A 273 -27.30 33.76 -2.75
CA PRO A 273 -28.63 33.84 -3.34
C PRO A 273 -29.68 33.04 -2.55
N VAL A 274 -30.85 33.62 -2.29
CA VAL A 274 -31.96 32.99 -1.53
C VAL A 274 -33.11 32.64 -2.47
N ARG A 275 -33.79 31.52 -2.22
CA ARG A 275 -34.82 30.96 -3.11
C ARG A 275 -36.14 30.70 -2.37
N THR A 276 -37.19 30.40 -3.12
CA THR A 276 -38.52 30.00 -2.59
C THR A 276 -38.72 28.49 -2.55
N ASP A 277 -38.02 27.72 -3.39
CA ASP A 277 -38.18 26.26 -3.52
C ASP A 277 -37.29 25.49 -2.53
N ARG A 278 -36.02 25.89 -2.37
CA ARG A 278 -35.06 25.38 -1.39
C ARG A 278 -34.56 26.45 -0.43
N GLU A 279 -33.97 26.00 0.66
CA GLU A 279 -33.27 26.80 1.65
C GLU A 279 -31.87 27.15 1.11
N THR A 280 -31.37 28.35 1.44
CA THR A 280 -29.95 28.70 1.34
C THR A 280 -29.35 28.66 2.74
N ILE A 281 -28.23 27.96 2.89
CA ILE A 281 -27.62 27.68 4.19
C ILE A 281 -26.42 28.59 4.38
N TYR A 282 -26.33 29.21 5.55
CA TYR A 282 -25.12 29.84 6.07
C TYR A 282 -24.60 29.03 7.25
N LEU A 283 -23.29 28.83 7.32
CA LEU A 283 -22.64 28.25 8.50
C LEU A 283 -22.12 29.36 9.40
N ALA A 284 -22.30 29.18 10.72
CA ALA A 284 -21.95 30.17 11.73
C ALA A 284 -21.32 29.51 12.97
N LYS A 285 -20.48 30.27 13.68
CA LYS A 285 -19.81 29.86 14.93
C LYS A 285 -19.85 31.01 15.95
N GLY A 286 -19.89 30.66 17.24
CA GLY A 286 -19.82 31.61 18.36
C GLY A 286 -21.08 31.57 19.23
N ASP A 287 -21.06 32.29 20.35
CA ASP A 287 -22.23 32.43 21.23
C ASP A 287 -23.26 33.40 20.62
N VAL A 288 -24.54 33.22 20.95
CA VAL A 288 -25.63 34.10 20.48
C VAL A 288 -26.72 34.27 21.54
N ALA A 289 -27.42 35.40 21.49
CA ALA A 289 -28.67 35.59 22.22
C ALA A 289 -29.75 34.56 21.80
N THR A 290 -30.77 34.39 22.64
CA THR A 290 -31.89 33.42 22.42
C THR A 290 -32.64 33.62 21.10
N GLY A 291 -32.54 34.80 20.48
CA GLY A 291 -32.87 35.02 19.09
C GLY A 291 -32.16 36.26 18.53
N PHE A 292 -31.98 36.29 17.21
CA PHE A 292 -31.28 37.36 16.48
C PHE A 292 -31.88 37.55 15.08
N THR A 293 -31.47 38.61 14.37
CA THR A 293 -31.93 38.89 13.00
C THR A 293 -30.78 38.98 12.02
N VAL A 294 -31.04 38.57 10.77
CA VAL A 294 -30.10 38.74 9.65
C VAL A 294 -30.80 39.49 8.53
N GLU A 295 -30.17 40.58 8.09
CA GLU A 295 -30.58 41.37 6.93
C GLU A 295 -29.78 40.91 5.69
N LEU A 296 -30.48 40.69 4.58
CA LEU A 296 -29.90 40.48 3.24
C LEU A 296 -30.51 41.52 2.31
N LYS A 297 -29.68 42.32 1.62
CA LYS A 297 -30.14 43.50 0.88
C LYS A 297 -29.49 43.63 -0.49
N ASN A 298 -30.27 44.06 -1.49
CA ASN A 298 -29.78 44.64 -2.74
C ASN A 298 -30.56 45.93 -3.07
N ARG A 299 -30.29 46.56 -4.21
CA ARG A 299 -30.93 47.84 -4.61
C ARG A 299 -32.46 47.81 -4.74
N ASN A 300 -33.05 46.62 -4.87
CA ASN A 300 -34.46 46.43 -5.28
C ASN A 300 -35.31 45.71 -4.22
N LEU A 301 -34.69 45.08 -3.21
CA LEU A 301 -35.37 44.21 -2.25
C LEU A 301 -34.58 44.11 -0.94
N ASP A 302 -35.26 44.36 0.17
CA ASP A 302 -34.74 44.21 1.53
C ASP A 302 -35.36 42.97 2.18
N GLY A 303 -34.54 42.03 2.65
CA GLY A 303 -35.01 40.82 3.33
C GLY A 303 -34.47 40.72 4.76
N VAL A 304 -35.34 40.36 5.70
CA VAL A 304 -35.05 40.26 7.14
C VAL A 304 -35.51 38.91 7.67
N TRP A 305 -34.57 38.05 8.06
CA TRP A 305 -34.86 36.76 8.68
C TRP A 305 -34.67 36.83 10.20
N LYS A 306 -35.64 36.30 10.93
CA LYS A 306 -35.63 36.22 12.40
C LYS A 306 -35.36 34.78 12.82
N PHE A 307 -34.33 34.56 13.63
CA PHE A 307 -33.92 33.23 14.10
C PHE A 307 -34.10 33.14 15.63
N ASN A 308 -34.62 32.01 16.11
CA ASN A 308 -34.67 31.65 17.53
C ASN A 308 -33.73 30.46 17.74
N VAL A 309 -32.79 30.55 18.69
CA VAL A 309 -31.74 29.53 18.85
C VAL A 309 -32.28 28.30 19.59
N PRO A 310 -32.24 27.09 19.00
CA PRO A 310 -32.69 25.86 19.64
C PRO A 310 -31.58 25.25 20.51
N VAL A 311 -31.98 24.34 21.40
CA VAL A 311 -31.05 23.49 22.15
C VAL A 311 -30.14 22.73 21.17
N ALA A 312 -28.84 22.73 21.43
CA ALA A 312 -27.85 22.01 20.63
C ALA A 312 -28.12 20.49 20.62
N GLN A 313 -27.82 19.84 19.49
CA GLN A 313 -28.03 18.40 19.30
C GLN A 313 -26.75 17.76 18.74
N SER A 314 -26.30 16.66 19.34
CA SER A 314 -25.08 15.93 18.90
C SER A 314 -25.16 15.41 17.48
N VAL A 315 -26.36 15.08 16.98
CA VAL A 315 -26.62 14.66 15.59
C VAL A 315 -26.26 15.72 14.53
N ASN A 316 -25.95 16.96 14.97
CA ASN A 316 -25.48 18.05 14.13
C ASN A 316 -23.94 18.24 14.18
N SER A 317 -23.18 17.27 14.70
CA SER A 317 -21.70 17.30 14.79
C SER A 317 -21.02 17.67 13.47
N PHE A 318 -21.59 17.23 12.34
CA PHE A 318 -21.12 17.53 10.98
C PHE A 318 -20.98 19.04 10.70
N LEU A 319 -21.68 19.92 11.44
CA LEU A 319 -21.57 21.37 11.33
C LEU A 319 -20.20 21.93 11.72
N ALA A 320 -19.42 21.21 12.53
CA ALA A 320 -18.06 21.61 12.90
C ALA A 320 -17.03 21.30 11.79
N VAL A 321 -17.29 20.32 10.92
CA VAL A 321 -16.33 19.84 9.91
C VAL A 321 -15.84 20.95 8.97
N PRO A 322 -16.70 21.83 8.40
CA PRO A 322 -16.25 22.93 7.53
C PRO A 322 -15.40 23.99 8.24
N TRP A 323 -15.41 24.06 9.57
CA TRP A 323 -14.60 24.99 10.36
C TRP A 323 -13.18 24.48 10.65
N SER A 324 -12.97 23.16 10.61
CA SER A 324 -11.68 22.51 10.94
C SER A 324 -10.44 23.08 10.24
N ASN A 325 -10.62 23.61 9.02
CA ASN A 325 -9.57 24.18 8.18
C ASN A 325 -9.93 25.58 7.65
N TYR A 326 -11.01 26.19 8.15
CA TYR A 326 -11.47 27.51 7.72
C TYR A 326 -10.49 28.61 8.17
N LYS A 327 -10.21 29.55 7.27
CA LYS A 327 -9.45 30.77 7.57
C LYS A 327 -10.36 31.98 7.46
N PRO A 328 -10.36 32.92 8.41
CA PRO A 328 -11.19 34.13 8.33
C PRO A 328 -11.02 34.86 6.99
N GLY A 329 -12.13 35.06 6.28
CA GLY A 329 -12.15 35.69 4.94
C GLY A 329 -11.92 34.73 3.77
N GLN A 330 -11.85 33.42 3.99
CA GLN A 330 -11.80 32.41 2.93
C GLN A 330 -13.12 32.36 2.15
N GLU A 331 -13.04 32.40 0.82
CA GLU A 331 -14.19 32.23 -0.06
C GLU A 331 -14.55 30.74 -0.25
N LEU A 332 -15.81 30.48 -0.62
CA LEU A 332 -16.35 29.16 -0.98
C LEU A 332 -16.42 28.09 0.12
N ALA A 333 -16.38 28.47 1.40
CA ALA A 333 -16.40 27.52 2.51
C ALA A 333 -17.78 26.83 2.78
N VAL A 334 -18.87 27.23 2.09
CA VAL A 334 -20.20 26.59 2.20
C VAL A 334 -20.57 25.77 0.96
N ALA A 335 -20.81 24.47 1.12
CA ALA A 335 -21.22 23.57 0.02
C ALA A 335 -22.68 23.05 0.11
N PHE A 336 -23.47 23.47 1.11
CA PHE A 336 -24.80 22.88 1.34
C PHE A 336 -25.92 23.58 0.55
N ALA A 337 -26.20 23.09 -0.68
CA ALA A 337 -27.24 23.61 -1.56
C ALA A 337 -28.68 23.21 -1.13
N GLY A 338 -29.07 23.62 0.07
CA GLY A 338 -30.37 23.33 0.69
C GLY A 338 -30.40 22.04 1.52
N GLN A 339 -31.56 21.74 2.11
CA GLN A 339 -31.67 20.70 3.15
C GLN A 339 -31.27 19.29 2.67
N ARG A 340 -31.50 18.93 1.38
CA ARG A 340 -31.10 17.62 0.82
C ARG A 340 -29.58 17.41 0.94
N MET A 341 -28.79 18.37 0.48
CA MET A 341 -27.31 18.32 0.55
C MET A 341 -26.79 18.32 1.99
N MET A 342 -27.48 19.02 2.90
CA MET A 342 -27.14 19.03 4.33
C MET A 342 -27.43 17.67 4.99
N ASN A 343 -28.53 17.00 4.63
CA ASN A 343 -28.84 15.65 5.09
C ASN A 343 -27.85 14.61 4.54
N LEU A 344 -27.43 14.73 3.27
CA LEU A 344 -26.39 13.88 2.68
C LEU A 344 -25.05 14.06 3.40
N ALA A 345 -24.65 15.30 3.69
CA ALA A 345 -23.43 15.59 4.45
C ALA A 345 -23.46 15.03 5.88
N ARG A 346 -24.63 15.10 6.55
CA ARG A 346 -24.83 14.46 7.86
C ARG A 346 -24.70 12.93 7.76
N THR A 347 -25.38 12.30 6.81
CA THR A 347 -25.38 10.83 6.65
C THR A 347 -23.97 10.32 6.34
N GLY A 348 -23.24 10.96 5.41
CA GLY A 348 -21.85 10.60 5.13
C GLY A 348 -20.88 10.84 6.30
N HIS A 349 -21.17 11.81 7.18
CA HIS A 349 -20.42 12.01 8.42
C HIS A 349 -20.72 10.91 9.45
N GLU A 350 -22.01 10.56 9.65
CA GLU A 350 -22.44 9.44 10.51
C GLU A 350 -21.82 8.10 10.04
N GLU A 351 -21.81 7.83 8.73
CA GLU A 351 -21.17 6.64 8.14
C GLU A 351 -19.65 6.60 8.34
N ASN A 352 -18.95 7.73 8.12
CA ASN A 352 -17.51 7.83 8.32
C ASN A 352 -17.13 7.62 9.81
N MET A 353 -17.89 8.22 10.73
CA MET A 353 -17.73 7.98 12.17
C MET A 353 -17.98 6.50 12.51
N ALA A 354 -19.03 5.88 11.99
CA ALA A 354 -19.32 4.45 12.21
C ALA A 354 -18.20 3.53 11.68
N GLN A 355 -17.61 3.84 10.53
CA GLN A 355 -16.46 3.11 9.97
C GLN A 355 -15.21 3.25 10.85
N LEU A 356 -14.90 4.46 11.32
CA LEU A 356 -13.77 4.73 12.22
C LEU A 356 -13.97 4.08 13.61
N GLU A 357 -15.19 4.08 14.14
CA GLU A 357 -15.52 3.39 15.40
C GLU A 357 -15.41 1.86 15.27
N PHE A 358 -15.86 1.30 14.15
CA PHE A 358 -15.68 -0.13 13.85
C PHE A 358 -14.19 -0.49 13.73
N ALA A 359 -13.41 0.33 13.03
CA ALA A 359 -11.96 0.15 12.90
C ALA A 359 -11.23 0.28 14.25
N GLY A 360 -11.56 1.27 15.07
CA GLY A 360 -11.04 1.45 16.43
C GLY A 360 -11.38 0.28 17.35
N THR A 361 -12.64 -0.17 17.33
CA THR A 361 -13.09 -1.33 18.11
C THR A 361 -12.35 -2.62 17.70
N ASN A 362 -12.14 -2.83 16.40
CA ASN A 362 -11.40 -3.98 15.89
C ASN A 362 -9.89 -3.89 16.18
N ALA A 363 -9.31 -2.69 16.21
CA ALA A 363 -7.93 -2.48 16.63
C ALA A 363 -7.73 -2.88 18.11
N ILE A 364 -8.65 -2.50 19.02
CA ILE A 364 -8.63 -2.96 20.43
C ILE A 364 -8.77 -4.49 20.52
N ARG A 365 -9.73 -5.10 19.80
CA ARG A 365 -9.89 -6.57 19.74
C ARG A 365 -8.63 -7.30 19.26
N SER A 366 -7.81 -6.63 18.45
CA SER A 366 -6.55 -7.16 17.89
C SER A 366 -5.31 -6.81 18.74
N GLY A 367 -5.48 -6.19 19.91
CA GLY A 367 -4.39 -5.73 20.77
C GLY A 367 -3.61 -4.52 20.24
N ASN A 368 -4.00 -3.94 19.11
CA ASN A 368 -3.30 -2.80 18.51
C ASN A 368 -3.79 -1.47 19.08
N PHE A 369 -3.38 -1.19 20.32
CA PHE A 369 -3.74 0.02 21.06
C PHE A 369 -3.25 1.31 20.41
N GLU A 370 -2.13 1.30 19.66
CA GLU A 370 -1.67 2.50 18.94
C GLU A 370 -2.60 2.83 17.76
N GLN A 371 -3.06 1.82 17.01
CA GLN A 371 -4.03 2.03 15.93
C GLN A 371 -5.42 2.37 16.47
N ALA A 372 -5.82 1.80 17.62
CA ALA A 372 -7.03 2.21 18.33
C ALA A 372 -6.95 3.68 18.78
N ALA A 373 -5.81 4.13 19.32
CA ALA A 373 -5.58 5.53 19.66
C ALA A 373 -5.63 6.43 18.42
N LYS A 374 -5.08 6.02 17.27
CA LYS A 374 -5.18 6.79 16.02
C LYS A 374 -6.64 6.97 15.57
N TYR A 375 -7.46 5.91 15.60
CA TYR A 375 -8.89 6.02 15.28
C TYR A 375 -9.67 6.83 16.34
N GLY A 376 -9.35 6.68 17.62
CA GLY A 376 -9.92 7.50 18.70
C GLY A 376 -9.61 8.99 18.55
N ASN A 377 -8.36 9.35 18.24
CA ASN A 377 -7.97 10.74 17.95
C ASN A 377 -8.64 11.29 16.69
N LEU A 378 -8.76 10.50 15.61
CA LEU A 378 -9.48 10.92 14.41
C LEU A 378 -10.97 11.15 14.68
N LEU A 379 -11.61 10.28 15.46
CA LEU A 379 -12.99 10.48 15.89
C LEU A 379 -13.14 11.73 16.78
N GLN A 380 -12.20 11.97 17.69
CA GLN A 380 -12.19 13.17 18.53
C GLN A 380 -11.94 14.46 17.72
N GLN A 381 -11.22 14.39 16.59
CA GLN A 381 -11.05 15.50 15.66
C GLN A 381 -12.31 15.79 14.83
N MET A 382 -13.17 14.79 14.60
CA MET A 382 -14.44 14.93 13.88
C MET A 382 -15.60 15.32 14.80
N ASP A 383 -15.62 14.75 16.01
CA ASP A 383 -16.54 15.08 17.10
C ASP A 383 -15.78 15.01 18.44
N PRO A 384 -15.33 16.17 18.97
CA PRO A 384 -14.67 16.24 20.28
C PRO A 384 -15.53 15.74 21.45
N GLY A 385 -16.86 15.67 21.29
CA GLY A 385 -17.81 15.16 22.27
C GLY A 385 -18.13 13.66 22.15
N ASN A 386 -17.53 12.95 21.19
CA ASN A 386 -17.85 11.54 20.97
C ASN A 386 -17.43 10.65 22.15
N SER A 387 -18.40 10.23 22.96
CA SER A 387 -18.20 9.31 24.10
C SER A 387 -17.55 7.97 23.73
N ARG A 388 -17.66 7.49 22.49
CA ARG A 388 -16.96 6.30 22.00
C ARG A 388 -15.50 6.60 21.67
N ALA A 389 -15.21 7.76 21.08
CA ALA A 389 -13.84 8.25 20.91
C ALA A 389 -13.14 8.39 22.27
N GLU A 390 -13.82 9.03 23.23
CA GLU A 390 -13.35 9.16 24.60
C GLU A 390 -13.17 7.79 25.29
N SER A 391 -14.04 6.81 25.01
CA SER A 391 -13.89 5.43 25.52
C SER A 391 -12.70 4.69 24.91
N LEU A 392 -12.48 4.79 23.59
CA LEU A 392 -11.30 4.22 22.91
C LEU A 392 -10.02 4.81 23.50
N LEU A 393 -9.98 6.14 23.65
CA LEU A 393 -8.83 6.86 24.21
C LEU A 393 -8.62 6.54 25.70
N LYS A 394 -9.68 6.47 26.52
CA LYS A 394 -9.59 6.05 27.93
C LYS A 394 -9.07 4.63 28.08
N MET A 395 -9.43 3.71 27.18
CA MET A 395 -8.87 2.35 27.19
C MET A 395 -7.37 2.38 26.90
N THR A 396 -6.90 3.14 25.91
CA THR A 396 -5.46 3.28 25.61
C THR A 396 -4.70 4.02 26.73
N ASP A 397 -5.31 5.04 27.35
CA ASP A 397 -4.76 5.77 28.49
C ASP A 397 -4.62 4.89 29.74
N SER A 398 -5.61 4.02 30.00
CA SER A 398 -5.59 3.11 31.14
C SER A 398 -4.45 2.08 31.03
N TYR A 399 -4.13 1.66 29.81
CA TYR A 399 -2.99 0.78 29.52
C TYR A 399 -1.65 1.48 29.77
N GLN A 400 -1.50 2.75 29.36
CA GLN A 400 -0.30 3.54 29.68
C GLN A 400 -0.17 3.83 31.19
N LYS A 401 -1.25 4.24 31.85
CA LYS A 401 -1.25 4.59 33.29
C LYS A 401 -1.04 3.36 34.19
N GLY A 402 -1.43 2.18 33.75
CA GLY A 402 -1.12 0.91 34.41
C GLY A 402 0.38 0.64 34.56
N GLN A 403 1.21 1.14 33.65
CA GLN A 403 2.68 0.99 33.70
C GLN A 403 3.34 1.95 34.70
N LEU A 404 2.68 3.04 35.09
CA LEU A 404 3.23 4.07 35.98
C LEU A 404 2.89 3.84 37.47
N ALA A 405 1.85 3.06 37.76
CA ALA A 405 1.32 2.88 39.12
C ALA A 405 2.10 1.86 39.99
N GLN A 406 3.12 1.17 39.45
CA GLN A 406 3.92 0.18 40.18
C GLN A 406 5.21 0.76 40.80
N ALA A 407 5.44 2.07 40.69
CA ALA A 407 6.74 2.70 40.97
C ALA A 407 7.01 3.11 42.43
N ASP A 408 6.05 3.01 43.35
CA ASP A 408 6.22 3.54 44.73
C ASP A 408 5.59 2.66 45.82
N THR A 409 6.44 1.90 46.54
CA THR A 409 6.54 1.87 48.02
C THR A 409 7.26 0.61 48.53
N LYS A 410 8.36 0.79 49.29
CA LYS A 410 8.65 0.09 50.58
C LYS A 410 10.04 0.42 51.16
N GLN A 411 10.07 0.59 52.48
CA GLN A 411 11.27 0.56 53.32
C GLN A 411 11.23 -0.69 54.24
N PRO A 412 12.38 -1.12 54.78
CA PRO A 412 12.43 -1.56 56.18
C PRO A 412 13.66 -1.02 56.96
N ALA A 413 13.76 -1.34 58.26
CA ALA A 413 14.73 -0.78 59.22
C ALA A 413 15.74 -1.82 59.79
N THR A 414 16.49 -1.46 60.84
CA THR A 414 17.79 -2.04 61.29
C THR A 414 17.77 -2.79 62.64
N ASP A 415 18.86 -3.52 62.99
CA ASP A 415 19.60 -3.52 64.31
C ASP A 415 20.21 -4.90 64.77
N GLY A 416 21.33 -4.91 65.53
CA GLY A 416 21.61 -5.91 66.61
C GLY A 416 22.89 -6.82 66.62
N ALA A 417 23.41 -7.17 67.83
CA ALA A 417 24.52 -8.15 68.18
C ALA A 417 24.47 -8.52 69.72
N ALA A 418 25.33 -9.30 70.45
CA ALA A 418 26.65 -9.95 70.28
C ALA A 418 26.89 -11.21 71.22
N GLU A 419 28.08 -11.38 71.86
CA GLU A 419 28.69 -12.66 72.42
C GLU A 419 29.65 -12.45 73.66
N PRO A 420 30.42 -13.43 74.25
CA PRO A 420 30.13 -14.83 74.72
C PRO A 420 30.86 -15.36 76.04
N ALA A 421 30.31 -16.41 76.69
CA ALA A 421 30.97 -17.49 77.54
C ALA A 421 31.83 -17.11 78.81
N PRO A 422 32.52 -18.01 79.61
CA PRO A 422 32.50 -19.51 79.83
C PRO A 422 32.73 -20.12 81.30
N LYS A 423 32.60 -21.48 81.48
CA LYS A 423 33.35 -22.49 82.37
C LYS A 423 33.16 -22.77 83.93
N ALA A 424 33.16 -24.08 84.36
CA ALA A 424 33.97 -24.78 85.45
C ALA A 424 33.35 -26.06 86.19
N ASP A 425 34.17 -27.00 86.77
CA ASP A 425 33.85 -28.31 87.46
C ASP A 425 34.46 -28.49 88.91
N PRO A 426 34.13 -29.52 89.78
CA PRO A 426 34.96 -30.76 89.99
C PRO A 426 34.30 -32.08 90.60
N LYS A 427 35.09 -33.11 91.00
CA LYS A 427 34.77 -34.53 91.49
C LYS A 427 35.55 -34.90 92.84
N PRO A 428 35.69 -36.13 93.48
CA PRO A 428 35.50 -37.61 93.20
C PRO A 428 34.80 -38.41 94.39
N PRO A 429 35.18 -39.58 95.04
CA PRO A 429 35.97 -40.86 94.77
C PRO A 429 35.44 -42.26 95.39
N ILE A 430 36.21 -43.39 95.26
CA ILE A 430 36.25 -44.76 95.97
C ILE A 430 35.01 -45.75 95.97
N ASP A 431 34.97 -47.02 96.47
CA ASP A 431 35.78 -47.90 97.42
C ASP A 431 35.74 -49.48 97.13
N ASP A 432 36.00 -50.41 98.11
CA ASP A 432 36.42 -51.86 97.94
C ASP A 432 35.50 -53.04 98.47
N ALA A 433 36.00 -54.30 98.69
CA ALA A 433 35.37 -55.53 98.14
C ALA A 433 35.49 -56.91 98.93
N ILE A 434 35.18 -58.02 98.20
CA ILE A 434 35.57 -59.46 98.40
C ILE A 434 34.66 -60.45 99.20
N SER A 435 34.83 -61.77 98.94
CA SER A 435 33.92 -62.93 99.25
C SER A 435 34.66 -64.30 99.00
N LYS A 436 34.24 -65.57 99.26
CA LYS A 436 33.03 -66.34 99.72
C LYS A 436 33.43 -67.81 100.15
N VAL A 437 32.49 -68.76 100.38
CA VAL A 437 32.69 -70.27 100.34
C VAL A 437 31.66 -71.01 99.47
N GLU A 438 30.54 -70.37 99.13
CA GLU A 438 29.81 -70.61 97.88
C GLU A 438 30.73 -70.75 96.65
N GLN A 439 31.98 -70.24 96.74
CA GLN A 439 33.16 -70.41 95.88
C GLN A 439 32.94 -71.38 94.74
N LEU A 440 32.77 -72.68 94.96
CA LEU A 440 32.94 -73.68 93.89
C LEU A 440 31.72 -73.84 92.98
N ARG A 441 30.48 -73.83 93.50
CA ARG A 441 29.29 -73.69 92.64
C ARG A 441 29.12 -72.26 92.14
N GLN A 442 29.61 -71.25 92.86
CA GLN A 442 29.88 -69.92 92.31
C GLN A 442 31.15 -69.85 91.44
N ILE A 443 31.94 -70.91 91.21
CA ILE A 443 33.11 -70.82 90.31
C ILE A 443 32.66 -71.27 88.95
N LYS A 444 31.95 -72.40 88.79
CA LYS A 444 31.22 -72.64 87.53
C LYS A 444 30.07 -71.63 87.34
N GLY A 445 29.28 -71.38 88.38
CA GLY A 445 28.15 -70.46 88.35
C GLY A 445 28.55 -69.00 88.14
N ALA A 446 29.66 -68.53 88.73
CA ALA A 446 30.19 -67.20 88.42
C ALA A 446 31.24 -67.17 87.31
N GLN A 447 31.81 -68.28 86.84
CA GLN A 447 32.43 -68.33 85.50
C GLN A 447 31.36 -68.10 84.45
N MET A 448 30.20 -68.75 84.52
CA MET A 448 29.10 -68.46 83.60
C MET A 448 28.45 -67.11 83.87
N LYS A 449 28.37 -66.63 85.13
CA LYS A 449 27.95 -65.24 85.42
C LYS A 449 28.96 -64.22 84.86
N ILE A 450 30.25 -64.52 84.89
CA ILE A 450 31.31 -63.71 84.27
C ILE A 450 31.23 -63.83 82.76
N GLU A 451 31.02 -65.01 82.17
CA GLU A 451 30.90 -65.19 80.72
C GLU A 451 29.67 -64.46 80.18
N VAL A 452 28.53 -64.57 80.87
CA VAL A 452 27.29 -63.84 80.53
C VAL A 452 27.42 -62.35 80.86
N GLN A 453 28.12 -61.95 81.92
CA GLN A 453 28.35 -60.52 82.21
C GLN A 453 29.36 -59.91 81.23
N ASN A 454 30.39 -60.64 80.82
CA ASN A 454 31.36 -60.26 79.80
C ASN A 454 30.65 -60.15 78.46
N ALA A 455 29.90 -61.16 78.03
CA ALA A 455 29.11 -61.09 76.80
C ALA A 455 28.05 -59.97 76.82
N ILE A 456 27.51 -59.60 78.00
CA ILE A 456 26.64 -58.43 78.15
C ILE A 456 27.43 -57.12 78.13
N GLU A 457 28.63 -57.05 78.71
CA GLU A 457 29.43 -55.82 78.77
C GLU A 457 30.18 -55.56 77.46
N GLU A 458 30.69 -56.60 76.80
CA GLU A 458 31.12 -56.65 75.40
C GLU A 458 29.98 -56.19 74.50
N ALA A 459 28.77 -56.77 74.62
CA ALA A 459 27.62 -56.33 73.84
C ALA A 459 27.16 -54.90 74.17
N ARG A 460 27.44 -54.35 75.35
CA ARG A 460 27.15 -52.93 75.69
C ARG A 460 28.20 -51.97 75.15
N GLN A 461 29.47 -52.36 75.19
CA GLN A 461 30.57 -51.60 74.60
C GLN A 461 30.43 -51.60 73.08
N GLU A 462 30.11 -52.75 72.49
CA GLU A 462 29.90 -52.92 71.06
C GLU A 462 28.54 -52.37 70.57
N SER A 463 27.45 -52.36 71.36
CA SER A 463 26.13 -51.89 70.86
C SER A 463 26.11 -50.42 70.43
N ALA A 464 27.03 -49.60 70.94
CA ALA A 464 27.19 -48.20 70.52
C ALA A 464 27.76 -48.05 69.10
N GLU A 465 28.56 -49.02 68.62
CA GLU A 465 29.28 -48.95 67.35
C GLU A 465 28.78 -50.00 66.33
N ASN A 466 28.57 -51.24 66.79
CA ASN A 466 28.18 -52.41 66.01
C ASN A 466 27.10 -53.26 66.76
N PRO A 467 25.83 -52.82 66.80
CA PRO A 467 24.75 -53.56 67.46
C PRO A 467 24.46 -54.94 66.84
N GLU A 468 24.82 -55.18 65.58
CA GLU A 468 24.72 -56.52 64.96
C GLU A 468 25.75 -57.50 65.53
N GLY A 469 27.00 -57.06 65.73
CA GLY A 469 28.05 -57.82 66.42
C GLY A 469 27.65 -58.17 67.84
N ALA A 470 27.22 -57.16 68.60
CA ALA A 470 26.74 -57.29 69.97
C ALA A 470 25.60 -58.33 70.09
N LEU A 471 24.61 -58.24 69.20
CA LEU A 471 23.49 -59.18 69.14
C LEU A 471 23.93 -60.58 68.66
N GLY A 472 25.02 -60.68 67.90
CA GLY A 472 25.72 -61.91 67.59
C GLY A 472 26.42 -62.54 68.80
N VAL A 473 27.15 -61.76 69.61
CA VAL A 473 27.76 -62.18 70.88
C VAL A 473 26.71 -62.75 71.83
N LEU A 474 25.61 -62.02 72.04
CA LEU A 474 24.51 -62.43 72.92
C LEU A 474 23.84 -63.72 72.43
N LYS A 475 23.59 -63.86 71.12
CA LYS A 475 23.06 -65.11 70.52
C LYS A 475 23.99 -66.31 70.74
N ARG A 476 25.30 -66.16 70.52
CA ARG A 476 26.29 -67.24 70.73
C ARG A 476 26.29 -67.69 72.19
N THR A 477 26.35 -66.72 73.11
CA THR A 477 26.38 -66.96 74.56
C THR A 477 25.07 -67.58 75.07
N LEU A 478 23.91 -67.16 74.57
CA LEU A 478 22.61 -67.76 74.90
C LEU A 478 22.53 -69.24 74.47
N ASN A 479 23.04 -69.56 73.29
CA ASN A 479 23.08 -70.95 72.80
C ASN A 479 24.07 -71.81 73.62
N PHE A 480 25.22 -71.26 73.99
CA PHE A 480 26.21 -71.92 74.87
C PHE A 480 25.64 -72.18 76.28
N LEU A 481 25.00 -71.19 76.89
CA LEU A 481 24.31 -71.31 78.18
C LEU A 481 23.25 -72.41 78.16
N LYS A 482 22.40 -72.45 77.12
CA LYS A 482 21.38 -73.50 76.92
C LYS A 482 21.97 -74.90 76.82
N SER A 483 23.15 -75.03 76.21
CA SER A 483 23.85 -76.32 76.06
C SER A 483 24.56 -76.82 77.33
N THR A 484 24.73 -75.98 78.36
CA THR A 484 25.53 -76.31 79.55
C THR A 484 24.72 -77.07 80.59
N SER A 485 25.10 -78.31 80.91
CA SER A 485 24.43 -79.13 81.95
C SER A 485 24.70 -78.67 83.39
N ASP A 486 25.91 -78.21 83.66
CA ASP A 486 26.54 -78.20 85.00
C ASP A 486 26.17 -77.02 85.91
N ILE A 487 25.07 -76.33 85.61
CA ILE A 487 24.66 -75.10 86.28
C ILE A 487 23.22 -75.24 86.79
N ASP A 488 23.01 -74.70 87.99
CA ASP A 488 21.73 -74.57 88.66
C ASP A 488 20.61 -74.05 87.73
N ILE A 489 19.41 -74.63 87.89
CA ILE A 489 18.30 -74.44 86.95
C ILE A 489 17.74 -73.01 87.04
N ASP A 490 17.57 -72.49 88.26
CA ASP A 490 17.02 -71.15 88.49
C ASP A 490 18.05 -70.09 88.05
N LEU A 491 19.34 -70.30 88.36
CA LEU A 491 20.42 -69.45 87.88
C LEU A 491 20.48 -69.43 86.34
N ARG A 492 20.27 -70.58 85.67
CA ARG A 492 20.24 -70.66 84.21
C ARG A 492 19.06 -69.87 83.63
N GLN A 493 17.85 -70.04 84.16
CA GLN A 493 16.68 -69.28 83.71
C GLN A 493 16.84 -67.77 83.94
N GLN A 494 17.45 -67.36 85.05
CA GLN A 494 17.80 -65.96 85.31
C GLN A 494 18.80 -65.42 84.28
N LEU A 495 19.87 -66.17 83.97
CA LEU A 495 20.87 -65.76 82.97
C LEU A 495 20.31 -65.76 81.53
N GLU A 496 19.47 -66.72 81.17
CA GLU A 496 18.77 -66.74 79.87
C GLU A 496 17.80 -65.57 79.72
N SER A 497 17.06 -65.24 80.78
CA SER A 497 16.17 -64.07 80.82
C SER A 497 16.97 -62.76 80.73
N ARG A 498 18.12 -62.67 81.40
CA ARG A 498 19.00 -61.49 81.39
C ARG A 498 19.64 -61.26 80.02
N LEU A 499 20.09 -62.33 79.35
CA LEU A 499 20.54 -62.28 77.95
C LEU A 499 19.40 -61.90 77.00
N SER A 500 18.21 -62.50 77.17
CA SER A 500 17.05 -62.23 76.31
C SER A 500 16.58 -60.77 76.42
N ASN A 501 16.54 -60.22 77.64
CA ASN A 501 16.21 -58.82 77.88
C ASN A 501 17.27 -57.88 77.28
N MET A 502 18.57 -58.22 77.40
CA MET A 502 19.65 -57.46 76.75
C MET A 502 19.54 -57.53 75.21
N MET A 503 19.14 -58.67 74.63
CA MET A 503 18.86 -58.79 73.20
C MET A 503 17.64 -57.98 72.74
N VAL A 504 16.67 -57.68 73.62
CA VAL A 504 15.56 -56.76 73.32
C VAL A 504 16.02 -55.30 73.42
N ASP A 505 16.81 -54.95 74.42
CA ASP A 505 17.40 -53.62 74.59
C ASP A 505 18.30 -53.25 73.39
N VAL A 506 19.26 -54.12 73.02
CA VAL A 506 20.12 -53.94 71.85
C VAL A 506 19.32 -53.83 70.54
N ARG A 507 18.19 -54.57 70.39
CA ARG A 507 17.30 -54.40 69.23
C ARG A 507 16.61 -53.03 69.21
N SER A 508 16.10 -52.57 70.35
CA SER A 508 15.47 -51.25 70.45
C SER A 508 16.48 -50.14 70.18
N GLN A 509 17.72 -50.29 70.66
CA GLN A 509 18.81 -49.37 70.37
C GLN A 509 19.17 -49.36 68.87
N MET A 510 19.22 -50.54 68.23
CA MET A 510 19.47 -50.70 66.80
C MET A 510 18.38 -50.02 65.95
N GLU A 511 17.10 -50.24 66.25
CA GLU A 511 15.95 -49.64 65.54
C GLU A 511 15.90 -48.12 65.69
N VAL A 512 16.23 -47.59 66.89
CA VAL A 512 16.38 -46.15 67.13
C VAL A 512 17.61 -45.57 66.40
N ALA A 513 18.72 -46.29 66.34
CA ALA A 513 19.93 -45.88 65.62
C ALA A 513 19.71 -45.88 64.10
N GLU A 514 19.02 -46.89 63.56
CA GLU A 514 18.65 -46.98 62.14
C GLU A 514 17.67 -45.86 61.75
N THR A 515 16.61 -45.64 62.55
CA THR A 515 15.69 -44.51 62.36
C THR A 515 16.42 -43.16 62.40
N ARG A 516 17.43 -43.00 63.26
CA ARG A 516 18.28 -41.80 63.32
C ARG A 516 19.17 -41.67 62.07
N ARG A 517 19.80 -42.75 61.61
CA ARG A 517 20.60 -42.78 60.36
C ARG A 517 19.75 -42.41 59.13
N ILE A 518 18.55 -42.98 59.01
CA ILE A 518 17.61 -42.69 57.91
C ILE A 518 17.21 -41.21 57.92
N ARG A 519 16.85 -40.63 59.08
CA ARG A 519 16.55 -39.20 59.19
C ARG A 519 17.74 -38.31 58.84
N GLN A 520 18.95 -38.67 59.26
CA GLN A 520 20.15 -37.92 58.90
C GLN A 520 20.45 -38.00 57.39
N GLN A 521 20.31 -39.17 56.77
CA GLN A 521 20.44 -39.31 55.31
C GLN A 521 19.37 -38.51 54.56
N GLN A 522 18.11 -38.51 55.03
CA GLN A 522 17.04 -37.69 54.43
C GLN A 522 17.32 -36.19 54.54
N GLN A 523 17.78 -35.71 55.70
CA GLN A 523 18.18 -34.30 55.86
C GLN A 523 19.38 -33.92 54.99
N LEU A 524 20.40 -34.78 54.90
CA LEU A 524 21.57 -34.55 54.02
C LEU A 524 21.16 -34.53 52.55
N ALA A 525 20.30 -35.46 52.10
CA ALA A 525 19.79 -35.49 50.73
C ALA A 525 18.93 -34.26 50.40
N GLN A 526 18.09 -33.80 51.32
CA GLN A 526 17.31 -32.56 51.15
C GLN A 526 18.21 -31.32 51.08
N LEU A 527 19.22 -31.21 51.95
CA LEU A 527 20.20 -30.13 51.90
C LEU A 527 21.00 -30.14 50.59
N GLU A 528 21.38 -31.32 50.09
CA GLU A 528 22.09 -31.45 48.82
C GLU A 528 21.20 -31.10 47.61
N GLN A 529 19.93 -31.49 47.62
CA GLN A 529 18.95 -31.07 46.60
C GLN A 529 18.69 -29.57 46.63
N GLN A 530 18.51 -28.97 47.82
CA GLN A 530 18.38 -27.52 47.97
C GLN A 530 19.62 -26.79 47.47
N LYS A 531 20.82 -27.29 47.80
CA LYS A 531 22.06 -26.69 47.31
C LYS A 531 22.15 -26.75 45.78
N ARG A 532 21.88 -27.90 45.16
CA ARG A 532 21.91 -28.03 43.70
C ARG A 532 20.92 -27.11 42.98
N LEU A 533 19.75 -26.85 43.59
CA LEU A 533 18.79 -25.86 43.07
C LEU A 533 19.32 -24.43 43.16
N VAL A 534 19.95 -24.04 44.28
CA VAL A 534 20.59 -22.72 44.43
C VAL A 534 21.77 -22.59 43.46
N ASP A 535 22.63 -23.60 43.37
CA ASP A 535 23.78 -23.63 42.46
C ASP A 535 23.33 -23.51 40.99
N GLN A 536 22.19 -24.10 40.59
CA GLN A 536 21.62 -23.97 39.24
C GLN A 536 21.10 -22.56 38.96
N ILE A 537 20.31 -21.96 39.86
CA ILE A 537 19.68 -20.66 39.58
C ILE A 537 20.73 -19.53 39.60
N LEU A 538 21.81 -19.66 40.39
CA LEU A 538 22.97 -18.77 40.30
C LEU A 538 23.65 -18.81 38.91
N LEU A 539 23.74 -19.98 38.27
CA LEU A 539 24.26 -20.10 36.90
C LEU A 539 23.30 -19.51 35.84
N GLU A 540 21.99 -19.51 36.12
CA GLU A 540 20.99 -18.89 35.25
C GLU A 540 21.00 -17.35 35.38
N ASP A 541 21.13 -16.82 36.61
CA ASP A 541 21.37 -15.38 36.89
C ASP A 541 22.68 -14.88 36.26
N GLU A 542 23.82 -15.57 36.45
CA GLU A 542 25.11 -15.19 35.84
C GLU A 542 25.04 -15.14 34.30
N LYS A 543 24.31 -16.09 33.69
CA LYS A 543 24.13 -16.17 32.25
C LYS A 543 23.20 -15.07 31.74
N MET A 544 22.17 -14.71 32.50
CA MET A 544 21.31 -13.55 32.21
C MET A 544 22.14 -12.25 32.23
N GLU A 545 22.95 -12.03 33.28
CA GLU A 545 23.80 -10.84 33.39
C GLU A 545 24.78 -10.69 32.22
N GLN A 546 25.43 -11.80 31.80
CA GLN A 546 26.30 -11.83 30.61
C GLN A 546 25.57 -11.46 29.31
N LEU A 547 24.31 -11.87 29.13
CA LEU A 547 23.51 -11.48 27.96
C LEU A 547 23.18 -9.98 27.99
N ILE A 548 22.76 -9.45 29.14
CA ILE A 548 22.46 -8.02 29.30
C ILE A 548 23.70 -7.15 29.03
N ASP A 549 24.88 -7.54 29.53
CA ASP A 549 26.13 -6.81 29.24
C ASP A 549 26.54 -6.92 27.77
N ARG A 550 26.32 -8.06 27.10
CA ARG A 550 26.54 -8.18 25.66
C ARG A 550 25.63 -7.23 24.86
N VAL A 551 24.36 -7.08 25.26
CA VAL A 551 23.43 -6.09 24.66
C VAL A 551 23.93 -4.66 24.89
N ARG A 552 24.37 -4.31 26.12
CA ARG A 552 24.94 -2.98 26.42
C ARG A 552 26.17 -2.67 25.55
N SER A 553 27.07 -3.64 25.38
CA SER A 553 28.27 -3.52 24.51
C SER A 553 27.87 -3.26 23.06
N LEU A 554 26.97 -4.08 22.51
CA LEU A 554 26.54 -3.98 21.12
C LEU A 554 25.80 -2.65 20.82
N ILE A 555 25.00 -2.15 21.77
CA ILE A 555 24.40 -0.80 21.68
C ILE A 555 25.47 0.31 21.72
N GLN A 556 26.62 0.12 22.37
CA GLN A 556 27.75 1.05 22.28
C GLN A 556 28.48 0.93 20.93
N ASP A 557 28.73 -0.28 20.43
CA ASP A 557 29.37 -0.48 19.12
C ASP A 557 28.53 0.14 17.99
N GLY A 558 27.21 0.01 18.05
CA GLY A 558 26.26 0.70 17.16
C GLY A 558 26.37 2.23 17.22
N LYS A 559 26.56 2.81 18.42
CA LYS A 559 26.76 4.27 18.60
C LYS A 559 28.10 4.75 18.04
N HIS A 560 29.10 3.88 17.94
CA HIS A 560 30.40 4.18 17.31
C HIS A 560 30.41 3.91 15.79
N GLY A 561 29.27 3.54 15.20
CA GLY A 561 29.07 3.44 13.75
C GLY A 561 28.96 2.01 13.19
N ASN A 562 29.04 0.97 14.04
CA ASN A 562 28.78 -0.41 13.60
C ASN A 562 27.26 -0.70 13.62
N PHE A 563 26.53 -0.20 12.62
CA PHE A 563 25.06 -0.27 12.60
C PHE A 563 24.48 -1.68 12.75
N ASP A 564 25.19 -2.70 12.25
CA ASP A 564 24.78 -4.11 12.32
C ASP A 564 24.73 -4.60 13.79
N ALA A 565 25.53 -4.00 14.68
CA ALA A 565 25.52 -4.32 16.11
C ALA A 565 24.18 -3.98 16.80
N TYR A 566 23.34 -3.11 16.24
CA TYR A 566 21.99 -2.91 16.78
C TYR A 566 21.08 -4.12 16.54
N GLU A 567 21.25 -4.82 15.42
CA GLU A 567 20.47 -6.04 15.12
C GLU A 567 21.04 -7.25 15.89
N GLU A 568 22.36 -7.33 16.09
CA GLU A 568 22.93 -8.26 17.07
C GLU A 568 22.42 -7.99 18.50
N ALA A 569 22.31 -6.72 18.92
CA ALA A 569 21.83 -6.35 20.24
C ALA A 569 20.38 -6.80 20.45
N GLU A 570 19.52 -6.60 19.45
CA GLU A 570 18.13 -7.06 19.46
C GLU A 570 18.06 -8.60 19.56
N ALA A 571 18.85 -9.31 18.75
CA ALA A 571 18.86 -10.78 18.76
C ALA A 571 19.33 -11.35 20.11
N VAL A 572 20.37 -10.79 20.73
CA VAL A 572 20.86 -11.21 22.05
C VAL A 572 19.84 -10.86 23.16
N ALA A 573 19.18 -9.70 23.07
CA ALA A 573 18.14 -9.32 24.02
C ALA A 573 16.89 -10.21 23.91
N ARG A 574 16.53 -10.64 22.70
CA ARG A 574 15.42 -11.57 22.46
C ARG A 574 15.71 -12.94 23.12
N VAL A 575 16.94 -13.45 23.00
CA VAL A 575 17.40 -14.66 23.71
C VAL A 575 17.36 -14.52 25.24
N ALA A 576 17.58 -13.32 25.79
CA ALA A 576 17.43 -13.07 27.23
C ALA A 576 15.94 -13.14 27.67
N VAL A 577 15.02 -12.55 26.88
CA VAL A 577 13.58 -12.60 27.15
C VAL A 577 13.02 -14.01 26.98
N ASP A 578 13.50 -14.77 26.00
CA ASP A 578 13.11 -16.18 25.79
C ASP A 578 13.61 -17.10 26.92
N MET A 579 14.65 -16.70 27.67
CA MET A 579 15.21 -17.47 28.78
C MET A 579 14.41 -17.32 30.09
N GLU A 580 13.97 -16.10 30.42
CA GLU A 580 13.04 -15.85 31.53
C GLU A 580 11.93 -14.87 31.11
N PRO A 581 10.82 -15.38 30.54
CA PRO A 581 9.71 -14.54 30.08
C PRO A 581 9.09 -13.73 31.23
N GLY A 582 9.09 -12.40 31.08
CA GLY A 582 8.64 -11.45 32.11
C GLY A 582 9.75 -10.88 32.99
N ASN A 583 11.00 -11.31 32.82
CA ASN A 583 12.16 -10.67 33.45
C ASN A 583 12.26 -9.18 33.02
N GLY A 584 12.23 -8.28 34.00
CA GLY A 584 12.24 -6.83 33.78
C GLY A 584 13.50 -6.35 33.03
N PRO A 585 14.73 -6.63 33.54
CA PRO A 585 15.98 -6.34 32.85
C PRO A 585 16.05 -6.83 31.40
N ALA A 586 15.65 -8.08 31.12
CA ALA A 586 15.64 -8.63 29.76
C ALA A 586 14.64 -7.90 28.84
N THR A 587 13.42 -7.65 29.33
CA THR A 587 12.39 -6.91 28.59
C THR A 587 12.84 -5.47 28.28
N ALA A 588 13.51 -4.82 29.24
CA ALA A 588 14.08 -3.49 29.05
C ALA A 588 15.28 -3.49 28.07
N ALA A 589 16.11 -4.54 28.07
CA ALA A 589 17.20 -4.71 27.11
C ALA A 589 16.66 -4.90 25.67
N LEU A 590 15.56 -5.64 25.49
CA LEU A 590 14.92 -5.80 24.19
C LEU A 590 14.33 -4.47 23.71
N PHE A 591 13.51 -3.81 24.52
CA PHE A 591 12.94 -2.50 24.14
C PHE A 591 14.01 -1.45 23.83
N THR A 592 15.12 -1.39 24.59
CA THR A 592 16.18 -0.40 24.36
C THR A 592 17.07 -0.72 23.15
N SER A 593 17.27 -2.00 22.82
CA SER A 593 17.98 -2.40 21.57
C SER A 593 17.13 -2.12 20.33
N GLU A 594 15.85 -2.54 20.32
CA GLU A 594 14.89 -2.25 19.25
C GLU A 594 14.78 -0.73 19.03
N ALA A 595 14.53 0.05 20.08
CA ALA A 595 14.39 1.50 19.97
C ALA A 595 15.68 2.20 19.49
N ALA A 596 16.86 1.77 19.94
CA ALA A 596 18.12 2.33 19.49
C ALA A 596 18.40 2.02 18.00
N GLY A 597 18.13 0.79 17.56
CA GLY A 597 18.28 0.39 16.16
C GLY A 597 17.33 1.14 15.23
N GLN A 598 16.05 1.28 15.60
CA GLN A 598 15.08 2.04 14.83
C GLN A 598 15.44 3.54 14.75
N LEU A 599 15.89 4.13 15.86
CA LEU A 599 16.32 5.53 15.89
C LEU A 599 17.54 5.78 14.99
N ALA A 600 18.53 4.87 15.01
CA ALA A 600 19.70 4.92 14.14
C ALA A 600 19.31 4.82 12.66
N LYS A 601 18.43 3.87 12.30
CA LYS A 601 17.89 3.71 10.94
C LYS A 601 17.15 4.97 10.47
N VAL A 602 16.36 5.63 11.33
CA VAL A 602 15.69 6.90 10.98
C VAL A 602 16.69 8.03 10.73
N PHE A 603 17.76 8.17 11.52
CA PHE A 603 18.77 9.20 11.28
C PHE A 603 19.58 8.93 9.99
N GLN A 604 19.98 7.67 9.75
CA GLN A 604 20.68 7.27 8.53
C GLN A 604 19.84 7.59 7.27
N MET A 605 18.54 7.26 7.30
CA MET A 605 17.61 7.55 6.20
C MET A 605 17.32 9.05 6.02
N ARG A 606 17.50 9.89 7.05
CA ARG A 606 17.46 11.35 6.92
C ARG A 606 18.73 11.90 6.24
N SER A 607 19.92 11.42 6.63
CA SER A 607 21.18 11.80 5.95
C SER A 607 21.14 11.41 4.48
N LEU A 608 20.88 10.13 4.19
CA LEU A 608 20.84 9.62 2.82
C LEU A 608 19.81 10.36 1.95
N ARG A 609 18.68 10.82 2.52
CA ARG A 609 17.74 11.67 1.79
C ARG A 609 18.33 13.03 1.43
N ALA A 610 19.03 13.69 2.35
CA ALA A 610 19.70 14.97 2.07
C ALA A 610 20.81 14.80 1.02
N ASP A 611 21.63 13.76 1.14
CA ASP A 611 22.71 13.45 0.20
C ASP A 611 22.16 13.21 -1.23
N ARG A 612 21.13 12.36 -1.37
CA ARG A 612 20.52 12.05 -2.67
C ARG A 612 19.70 13.22 -3.23
N PHE A 613 19.13 14.08 -2.40
CA PHE A 613 18.49 15.33 -2.84
C PHE A 613 19.52 16.29 -3.44
N LEU A 614 20.68 16.47 -2.80
CA LEU A 614 21.78 17.27 -3.34
C LEU A 614 22.37 16.69 -4.63
N GLU A 615 22.58 15.37 -4.71
CA GLU A 615 22.98 14.72 -5.97
C GLU A 615 21.95 14.92 -7.09
N THR A 616 20.66 14.86 -6.77
CA THR A 616 19.58 15.05 -7.76
C THR A 616 19.56 16.49 -8.26
N LEU A 617 19.66 17.48 -7.37
CA LEU A 617 19.78 18.89 -7.78
C LEU A 617 21.04 19.13 -8.61
N TYR A 618 22.17 18.51 -8.27
CA TYR A 618 23.39 18.58 -9.07
C TYR A 618 23.20 17.99 -10.48
N GLN A 619 22.46 16.88 -10.64
CA GLN A 619 22.11 16.35 -11.96
C GLN A 619 21.14 17.28 -12.73
N VAL A 620 20.21 17.94 -12.05
CA VAL A 620 19.33 18.95 -12.67
C VAL A 620 20.16 20.13 -13.19
N GLU A 621 21.04 20.71 -12.38
CA GLU A 621 21.97 21.78 -12.80
C GLU A 621 22.86 21.32 -13.98
N LEU A 622 23.40 20.09 -13.91
CA LEU A 622 24.23 19.53 -14.98
C LEU A 622 23.44 19.32 -16.29
N SER A 623 22.13 19.07 -16.23
CA SER A 623 21.25 19.04 -17.41
C SER A 623 20.88 20.42 -17.96
N HIS A 624 21.02 21.48 -17.16
CA HIS A 624 20.85 22.87 -17.61
C HIS A 624 22.13 23.46 -18.24
N VAL A 625 23.28 22.78 -18.13
CA VAL A 625 24.50 23.14 -18.87
C VAL A 625 24.24 22.96 -20.37
N PRO A 626 24.22 24.02 -21.20
CA PRO A 626 23.86 23.88 -22.60
C PRO A 626 24.93 23.11 -23.36
N PHE A 627 24.56 21.98 -23.94
CA PHE A 627 25.39 21.29 -24.91
C PHE A 627 25.31 22.06 -26.23
N PRO A 628 26.43 22.50 -26.83
CA PRO A 628 26.39 23.14 -28.14
C PRO A 628 26.04 22.09 -29.20
N ASP A 629 24.92 22.29 -29.89
CA ASP A 629 24.36 21.34 -30.88
C ASP A 629 25.24 21.12 -32.13
N GLU A 630 26.39 21.78 -32.23
CA GLU A 630 27.36 21.60 -33.31
C GLU A 630 28.67 20.95 -32.81
N PRO A 631 28.98 19.68 -33.17
CA PRO A 631 28.16 18.71 -33.90
C PRO A 631 27.25 17.88 -32.97
N PRO A 632 26.04 17.48 -33.43
CA PRO A 632 25.00 16.90 -32.57
C PRO A 632 25.24 15.44 -32.15
N ILE A 633 26.25 14.76 -32.73
CA ILE A 633 26.66 13.41 -32.32
C ILE A 633 28.18 13.35 -32.19
N ARG A 634 28.67 13.32 -30.95
CA ARG A 634 30.08 12.98 -30.65
C ARG A 634 30.21 11.49 -30.40
N TRP A 635 30.64 10.76 -31.42
CA TRP A 635 31.02 9.35 -31.27
C TRP A 635 32.19 9.18 -30.29
N PRO A 636 32.23 8.08 -29.51
CA PRO A 636 33.43 7.69 -28.77
C PRO A 636 34.65 7.61 -29.70
N SER A 637 35.84 7.94 -29.18
CA SER A 637 37.07 7.85 -29.96
C SER A 637 37.39 6.40 -30.33
N ALA A 638 38.13 6.20 -31.42
CA ALA A 638 38.45 4.86 -31.95
C ALA A 638 38.98 3.85 -30.89
N PRO A 639 39.84 4.23 -29.91
CA PRO A 639 40.25 3.33 -28.83
C PRO A 639 39.09 2.77 -28.00
N VAL A 640 38.02 3.54 -27.78
CA VAL A 640 36.82 3.09 -27.06
C VAL A 640 36.06 2.06 -27.89
N TRP A 641 35.91 2.29 -29.19
CA TRP A 641 35.29 1.32 -30.10
C TRP A 641 36.08 0.01 -30.22
N THR A 642 37.42 0.08 -30.27
CA THR A 642 38.27 -1.11 -30.22
C THR A 642 38.07 -1.88 -28.91
N ALA A 643 38.11 -1.21 -27.76
CA ALA A 643 37.93 -1.83 -26.44
C ALA A 643 36.54 -2.48 -26.26
N LEU A 644 35.47 -1.86 -26.79
CA LEU A 644 34.13 -2.45 -26.83
C LEU A 644 34.08 -3.70 -27.73
N THR A 645 34.72 -3.63 -28.90
CA THR A 645 34.78 -4.75 -29.86
C THR A 645 35.57 -5.94 -29.30
N GLU A 646 36.69 -5.70 -28.62
CA GLU A 646 37.44 -6.77 -27.95
C GLU A 646 36.70 -7.37 -26.77
N ARG A 647 35.99 -6.55 -25.97
CA ARG A 647 35.11 -7.04 -24.90
C ARG A 647 34.02 -7.98 -25.44
N ARG A 648 33.50 -7.72 -26.65
CA ARG A 648 32.50 -8.58 -27.30
C ARG A 648 33.04 -9.93 -27.76
N LYS A 649 34.33 -10.07 -28.10
CA LYS A 649 34.95 -11.35 -28.52
C LYS A 649 34.74 -12.48 -27.51
N LYS A 650 34.63 -12.18 -26.21
CA LYS A 650 34.32 -13.15 -25.15
C LYS A 650 33.01 -13.92 -25.37
N TRP A 651 32.05 -13.33 -26.09
CA TRP A 651 30.71 -13.88 -26.33
C TRP A 651 30.54 -14.49 -27.73
N SER A 652 31.62 -14.66 -28.49
CA SER A 652 31.61 -15.25 -29.84
C SER A 652 31.15 -16.72 -29.88
N ASN A 653 31.24 -17.45 -28.76
CA ASN A 653 30.83 -18.85 -28.65
C ASN A 653 29.29 -19.06 -28.57
N VAL A 654 28.49 -18.02 -28.84
CA VAL A 654 27.02 -18.02 -28.70
C VAL A 654 26.32 -17.80 -30.05
N ASP A 655 26.96 -18.15 -31.17
CA ASP A 655 26.25 -18.33 -32.42
C ASP A 655 25.60 -19.72 -32.46
N LEU A 656 24.31 -19.79 -32.78
CA LEU A 656 23.54 -21.05 -32.78
C LEU A 656 23.73 -21.85 -34.08
N HIS A 657 24.22 -21.21 -35.14
CA HIS A 657 24.47 -21.87 -36.41
C HIS A 657 25.84 -22.55 -36.40
N ARG A 658 25.85 -23.86 -36.14
CA ARG A 658 27.04 -24.71 -36.33
C ARG A 658 27.06 -25.23 -37.77
N ASN A 659 27.74 -24.51 -38.65
CA ASN A 659 28.12 -25.00 -39.97
C ASN A 659 28.74 -26.41 -39.87
N SER A 660 28.42 -27.30 -40.80
CA SER A 660 29.02 -28.64 -40.88
C SER A 660 30.54 -28.58 -41.10
N PRO A 661 31.33 -29.62 -40.76
CA PRO A 661 32.75 -29.69 -41.09
C PRO A 661 33.07 -29.62 -42.60
N ALA A 662 32.11 -29.95 -43.47
CA ALA A 662 32.23 -29.77 -44.91
C ALA A 662 31.90 -28.32 -45.32
N GLU A 663 30.83 -27.74 -44.77
CA GLU A 663 30.46 -26.34 -45.01
C GLU A 663 31.55 -25.37 -44.52
N GLN A 664 32.14 -25.62 -43.34
CA GLN A 664 33.29 -24.88 -42.82
C GLN A 664 34.46 -24.91 -43.81
N ARG A 665 34.78 -26.08 -44.38
CA ARG A 665 35.80 -26.20 -45.43
C ARG A 665 35.45 -25.37 -46.65
N ILE A 666 34.21 -25.40 -47.13
CA ILE A 666 33.77 -24.56 -48.26
C ILE A 666 33.98 -23.07 -47.94
N PHE A 667 33.63 -22.60 -46.74
CA PHE A 667 33.86 -21.21 -46.33
C PHE A 667 35.36 -20.85 -46.17
N GLU A 668 36.22 -21.80 -45.82
CA GLU A 668 37.68 -21.62 -45.76
C GLU A 668 38.32 -21.59 -47.17
N GLU A 669 37.94 -22.51 -48.06
CA GLU A 669 38.38 -22.52 -49.47
C GLU A 669 37.95 -21.24 -50.20
N LEU A 670 36.73 -20.75 -49.94
CA LEU A 670 36.22 -19.46 -50.42
C LEU A 670 37.08 -18.25 -49.98
N GLN A 671 37.97 -18.41 -49.00
CA GLN A 671 38.93 -17.37 -48.57
C GLN A 671 40.34 -17.52 -49.15
N LYS A 672 40.66 -18.62 -49.83
CA LYS A 672 41.96 -18.80 -50.50
C LYS A 672 42.03 -18.05 -51.82
N GLU A 673 43.26 -17.78 -52.25
CA GLU A 673 43.57 -17.08 -53.50
C GLU A 673 43.53 -18.02 -54.71
N THR A 674 43.08 -17.48 -55.85
CA THR A 674 42.91 -18.18 -57.14
C THR A 674 43.54 -17.40 -58.27
N GLU A 675 43.92 -18.11 -59.33
CA GLU A 675 44.37 -17.56 -60.60
C GLU A 675 43.58 -18.24 -61.72
N ASP A 676 42.83 -17.43 -62.46
CA ASP A 676 41.69 -17.85 -63.25
C ASP A 676 41.72 -17.12 -64.60
N ASN A 677 41.73 -17.84 -65.72
CA ASN A 677 41.68 -17.24 -67.04
C ASN A 677 40.80 -18.09 -67.96
N PHE A 678 39.54 -17.69 -68.06
CA PHE A 678 38.51 -18.37 -68.85
C PHE A 678 38.10 -17.45 -70.01
N PRO A 679 38.70 -17.58 -71.20
CA PRO A 679 38.28 -16.85 -72.39
C PRO A 679 37.25 -17.68 -73.19
N ASP A 680 35.96 -17.33 -73.07
CA ASP A 680 34.87 -17.91 -73.86
C ASP A 680 34.61 -19.41 -73.54
N ILE A 681 34.64 -19.76 -72.24
CA ILE A 681 34.50 -21.14 -71.73
C ILE A 681 33.12 -21.31 -71.05
N PRO A 682 32.38 -22.42 -71.28
CA PRO A 682 31.08 -22.67 -70.64
C PRO A 682 31.11 -22.63 -69.12
N LEU A 683 30.08 -22.04 -68.51
CA LEU A 683 29.92 -21.96 -67.05
C LEU A 683 30.02 -23.34 -66.35
N SER A 684 29.50 -24.39 -66.99
CA SER A 684 29.59 -25.79 -66.55
C SER A 684 31.04 -26.28 -66.40
N GLU A 685 31.91 -25.98 -67.36
CA GLU A 685 33.34 -26.32 -67.30
C GLU A 685 34.07 -25.48 -66.25
N VAL A 686 33.76 -24.18 -66.14
CA VAL A 686 34.35 -23.27 -65.13
C VAL A 686 34.01 -23.72 -63.70
N MET A 687 32.76 -24.12 -63.43
CA MET A 687 32.39 -24.66 -62.11
C MET A 687 33.04 -26.02 -61.85
N THR A 688 33.26 -26.85 -62.87
CA THR A 688 33.99 -28.12 -62.73
C THR A 688 35.45 -27.88 -62.35
N TYR A 689 36.13 -26.95 -63.02
CA TYR A 689 37.50 -26.53 -62.68
C TYR A 689 37.63 -26.04 -61.23
N PHE A 690 36.72 -25.18 -60.75
CA PHE A 690 36.73 -24.73 -59.36
C PHE A 690 36.45 -25.87 -58.36
N SER A 691 35.60 -26.83 -58.73
CA SER A 691 35.29 -28.01 -57.91
C SER A 691 36.52 -28.88 -57.71
N GLU A 692 37.29 -29.13 -58.77
CA GLU A 692 38.55 -29.89 -58.72
C GLU A 692 39.67 -29.12 -58.00
N LEU A 693 39.88 -27.84 -58.34
CA LEU A 693 40.98 -27.01 -57.81
C LEU A 693 40.89 -26.82 -56.28
N HIS A 694 39.69 -26.62 -55.75
CA HIS A 694 39.45 -26.42 -54.32
C HIS A 694 38.99 -27.66 -53.56
N ASN A 695 38.76 -28.79 -54.25
CA ASN A 695 38.22 -30.01 -53.67
C ASN A 695 36.92 -29.76 -52.87
N ILE A 696 36.01 -28.98 -53.48
CA ILE A 696 34.67 -28.65 -52.96
C ILE A 696 33.61 -29.13 -53.96
N THR A 697 32.48 -29.64 -53.48
CA THR A 697 31.39 -30.07 -54.36
C THR A 697 30.58 -28.86 -54.82
N ILE A 698 30.57 -28.59 -56.12
CA ILE A 698 29.81 -27.49 -56.74
C ILE A 698 28.70 -28.10 -57.61
N LEU A 699 27.46 -27.66 -57.42
CA LEU A 699 26.29 -28.11 -58.19
C LEU A 699 25.58 -26.90 -58.81
N ILE A 700 25.36 -26.92 -60.13
CA ILE A 700 24.51 -25.94 -60.81
C ILE A 700 23.06 -26.45 -60.77
N ASN A 701 22.14 -25.72 -60.13
CA ASN A 701 20.75 -26.15 -60.09
C ASN A 701 20.02 -25.75 -61.38
N SER A 702 20.07 -26.61 -62.40
CA SER A 702 19.53 -26.35 -63.73
C SER A 702 18.02 -26.03 -63.76
N ASN A 703 17.26 -26.40 -62.71
CA ASN A 703 15.86 -26.02 -62.59
C ASN A 703 15.70 -24.52 -62.33
N ASP A 704 16.49 -23.96 -61.40
CA ASP A 704 16.43 -22.54 -61.02
C ASP A 704 16.89 -21.64 -62.18
N LEU A 705 17.92 -22.07 -62.91
CA LEU A 705 18.42 -21.36 -64.11
C LEU A 705 17.36 -21.32 -65.23
N GLY A 706 16.58 -22.38 -65.38
CA GLY A 706 15.58 -22.51 -66.46
C GLY A 706 14.42 -21.51 -66.35
N GLU A 707 14.08 -21.03 -65.14
CA GLU A 707 13.01 -20.05 -64.95
C GLU A 707 13.39 -18.64 -65.42
N GLU A 708 14.68 -18.28 -65.40
CA GLU A 708 15.21 -17.03 -65.99
C GLU A 708 15.66 -17.19 -67.46
N GLY A 709 15.53 -18.40 -68.03
CA GLY A 709 15.93 -18.70 -69.41
C GLY A 709 17.44 -18.87 -69.62
N LEU A 710 18.20 -19.03 -68.53
CA LEU A 710 19.65 -19.23 -68.54
C LEU A 710 19.99 -20.71 -68.80
N THR A 711 21.17 -20.97 -69.37
CA THR A 711 21.67 -22.33 -69.62
C THR A 711 23.04 -22.56 -68.95
N PRO A 712 23.40 -23.80 -68.57
CA PRO A 712 24.74 -24.11 -68.03
C PRO A 712 25.89 -23.89 -69.02
N ASP A 713 25.58 -23.67 -70.30
CA ASP A 713 26.54 -23.54 -71.40
C ASP A 713 26.89 -22.07 -71.72
N GLU A 714 26.37 -21.11 -70.94
CA GLU A 714 26.64 -19.68 -71.09
C GLU A 714 28.15 -19.39 -70.99
N PRO A 715 28.76 -18.65 -71.95
CA PRO A 715 30.20 -18.47 -72.00
C PRO A 715 30.70 -17.44 -70.97
N VAL A 716 31.66 -17.86 -70.16
CA VAL A 716 32.41 -16.99 -69.24
C VAL A 716 33.63 -16.42 -69.96
N ASN A 717 33.81 -15.11 -69.90
CA ASN A 717 34.97 -14.40 -70.46
C ASN A 717 35.61 -13.50 -69.38
N VAL A 718 36.48 -14.08 -68.56
CA VAL A 718 36.98 -13.49 -67.31
C VAL A 718 38.44 -13.91 -67.06
N SER A 719 39.29 -12.93 -66.72
CA SER A 719 40.71 -13.14 -66.35
C SER A 719 41.03 -12.43 -65.03
N LEU A 720 41.48 -13.18 -64.02
CA LEU A 720 41.69 -12.76 -62.64
C LEU A 720 42.94 -13.45 -62.06
N SER A 721 43.71 -12.77 -61.21
CA SER A 721 44.90 -13.31 -60.54
C SER A 721 45.06 -12.67 -59.16
N GLY A 722 45.50 -13.45 -58.17
CA GLY A 722 45.74 -12.97 -56.80
C GLY A 722 44.49 -12.50 -56.06
N ILE A 723 43.30 -13.01 -56.42
CA ILE A 723 42.03 -12.70 -55.74
C ILE A 723 41.50 -13.92 -55.02
N LYS A 724 40.54 -13.73 -54.09
CA LYS A 724 39.91 -14.85 -53.40
C LYS A 724 38.86 -15.56 -54.26
N LEU A 725 38.70 -16.87 -54.11
CA LEU A 725 37.66 -17.67 -54.80
C LEU A 725 36.26 -17.04 -54.65
N LYS A 726 35.90 -16.56 -53.45
CA LYS A 726 34.65 -15.82 -53.22
C LYS A 726 34.48 -14.59 -54.12
N SER A 727 35.57 -13.87 -54.39
CA SER A 727 35.57 -12.73 -55.30
C SER A 727 35.48 -13.18 -56.76
N ALA A 728 36.19 -14.26 -57.14
CA ALA A 728 36.13 -14.83 -58.49
C ALA A 728 34.69 -15.25 -58.85
N LEU A 729 34.05 -16.05 -58.00
CA LEU A 729 32.65 -16.48 -58.16
C LEU A 729 31.69 -15.28 -58.22
N ASN A 730 31.87 -14.27 -57.37
CA ASN A 730 31.05 -13.04 -57.40
C ASN A 730 31.25 -12.22 -58.70
N ILE A 731 32.41 -12.29 -59.34
CA ILE A 731 32.69 -11.60 -60.62
C ILE A 731 32.14 -12.40 -61.80
N ILE A 732 32.18 -13.73 -61.74
CA ILE A 732 31.72 -14.63 -62.80
C ILE A 732 30.20 -14.78 -62.82
N LEU A 733 29.57 -14.98 -61.65
CA LEU A 733 28.14 -15.32 -61.55
C LEU A 733 27.22 -14.10 -61.61
N LYS A 734 27.62 -12.98 -60.99
CA LYS A 734 26.75 -11.80 -60.84
C LYS A 734 26.35 -11.12 -62.16
N PRO A 735 27.20 -11.02 -63.21
CA PRO A 735 26.80 -10.44 -64.49
C PRO A 735 25.70 -11.24 -65.21
N ILE A 736 25.63 -12.55 -64.96
CA ILE A 736 24.66 -13.48 -65.56
C ILE A 736 23.47 -13.78 -64.62
N GLY A 737 23.20 -12.92 -63.63
CA GLY A 737 22.05 -13.04 -62.71
C GLY A 737 22.19 -14.10 -61.60
N LEU A 738 23.29 -14.84 -61.57
CA LEU A 738 23.52 -15.96 -60.66
C LEU A 738 24.29 -15.56 -59.39
N THR A 739 24.21 -16.43 -58.39
CA THR A 739 24.97 -16.39 -57.15
C THR A 739 25.19 -17.82 -56.63
N TYR A 740 25.92 -17.95 -55.52
CA TYR A 740 26.15 -19.23 -54.85
C TYR A 740 25.56 -19.23 -53.43
N VAL A 741 25.07 -20.39 -53.01
CA VAL A 741 24.58 -20.68 -51.65
C VAL A 741 25.28 -21.94 -51.14
N VAL A 742 25.58 -22.02 -49.85
CA VAL A 742 26.16 -23.21 -49.22
C VAL A 742 25.10 -23.82 -48.32
N GLU A 743 24.67 -25.04 -48.64
CA GLU A 743 23.57 -25.77 -47.99
C GLU A 743 23.72 -27.26 -48.33
N ASP A 744 23.27 -28.16 -47.45
CA ASP A 744 23.40 -29.62 -47.60
C ASP A 744 24.84 -30.10 -47.86
N GLU A 745 25.82 -29.48 -47.18
CA GLU A 745 27.26 -29.75 -47.31
C GLU A 745 27.88 -29.45 -48.70
N VAL A 746 27.13 -28.84 -49.62
CA VAL A 746 27.57 -28.52 -50.99
C VAL A 746 27.41 -27.04 -51.34
N MET A 747 28.11 -26.57 -52.38
CA MET A 747 27.91 -25.22 -52.92
C MET A 747 26.97 -25.28 -54.14
N LYS A 748 25.77 -24.73 -53.98
CA LYS A 748 24.73 -24.67 -55.00
C LYS A 748 24.84 -23.34 -55.77
N ILE A 749 24.92 -23.39 -57.10
CA ILE A 749 24.82 -22.23 -57.99
C ILE A 749 23.36 -22.09 -58.42
N THR A 750 22.80 -20.89 -58.23
CA THR A 750 21.37 -20.58 -58.34
C THR A 750 21.17 -19.13 -58.79
N THR A 751 19.96 -18.76 -59.22
CA THR A 751 19.61 -17.36 -59.49
C THR A 751 19.64 -16.52 -58.22
N THR A 752 19.91 -15.22 -58.38
CA THR A 752 19.89 -14.25 -57.27
C THR A 752 18.53 -14.15 -56.60
N ALA A 753 17.43 -14.17 -57.39
CA ALA A 753 16.07 -14.18 -56.87
C ALA A 753 15.82 -15.37 -55.91
N LYS A 754 16.26 -16.57 -56.29
CA LYS A 754 16.04 -17.78 -55.47
C LYS A 754 16.90 -17.80 -54.20
N ALA A 755 18.11 -17.25 -54.26
CA ALA A 755 18.97 -17.12 -53.08
C ALA A 755 18.42 -16.13 -52.04
N GLU A 756 17.65 -15.11 -52.43
CA GLU A 756 17.02 -14.17 -51.50
C GLU A 756 15.83 -14.76 -50.72
N GLU A 757 15.33 -15.95 -51.10
CA GLU A 757 14.35 -16.73 -50.32
C GLU A 757 15.00 -17.57 -49.19
N ILE A 758 16.32 -17.79 -49.21
CA ILE A 758 17.02 -18.72 -48.32
C ILE A 758 17.57 -18.00 -47.07
N TYR A 759 16.76 -17.99 -46.00
CA TYR A 759 17.07 -17.25 -44.76
C TYR A 759 17.87 -18.07 -43.73
N THR A 760 19.15 -17.74 -43.51
CA THR A 760 19.93 -18.26 -42.38
C THR A 760 19.65 -17.50 -41.08
N THR A 761 19.31 -18.20 -40.00
CA THR A 761 19.18 -17.58 -38.66
C THR A 761 20.57 -17.30 -38.07
N ARG A 762 20.84 -16.05 -37.68
CA ARG A 762 22.12 -15.62 -37.06
C ARG A 762 21.88 -14.98 -35.70
N VAL A 763 22.79 -15.23 -34.75
CA VAL A 763 22.71 -14.66 -33.41
C VAL A 763 23.70 -13.51 -33.24
N TYR A 764 23.20 -12.33 -32.89
CA TYR A 764 24.04 -11.19 -32.52
C TYR A 764 24.21 -11.17 -30.98
N PRO A 765 25.41 -11.45 -30.43
CA PRO A 765 25.62 -11.51 -28.99
C PRO A 765 25.68 -10.10 -28.37
N VAL A 766 24.52 -9.47 -28.20
CA VAL A 766 24.32 -8.15 -27.56
C VAL A 766 24.47 -8.19 -26.03
N ALA A 767 25.13 -9.21 -25.49
CA ALA A 767 25.25 -9.45 -24.05
C ALA A 767 25.79 -8.22 -23.30
N ASP A 768 26.73 -7.47 -23.90
CA ASP A 768 27.33 -6.27 -23.32
C ASP A 768 26.36 -5.08 -23.17
N LEU A 769 25.23 -5.07 -23.88
CA LEU A 769 24.18 -4.05 -23.76
C LEU A 769 23.15 -4.38 -22.67
N VAL A 770 23.10 -5.62 -22.20
CA VAL A 770 22.16 -6.11 -21.17
C VAL A 770 22.84 -6.56 -19.87
N ILE A 771 24.16 -6.50 -19.76
CA ILE A 771 24.79 -6.50 -18.43
C ILE A 771 24.39 -5.18 -17.76
N SER A 772 23.59 -5.28 -16.70
CA SER A 772 23.30 -4.14 -15.82
C SER A 772 24.61 -3.47 -15.40
N VAL A 773 24.63 -2.14 -15.31
CA VAL A 773 25.72 -1.43 -14.63
C VAL A 773 25.78 -1.97 -13.21
N SER A 774 26.76 -2.83 -12.94
CA SER A 774 27.04 -3.30 -11.59
C SER A 774 27.39 -2.05 -10.78
N THR A 775 26.52 -1.65 -9.86
CA THR A 775 26.82 -0.65 -8.85
C THR A 775 28.11 -1.09 -8.20
N GLN A 776 29.22 -0.39 -8.52
CA GLN A 776 30.55 -0.91 -8.25
C GLN A 776 30.86 -0.71 -6.76
N GLN A 777 30.32 -1.63 -5.97
CA GLN A 777 30.37 -1.70 -4.53
C GLN A 777 31.83 -1.81 -4.10
N ARG A 778 32.45 -0.66 -3.86
CA ARG A 778 33.80 -0.50 -3.33
C ARG A 778 33.83 -0.97 -1.88
N SER A 779 33.75 -2.29 -1.69
CA SER A 779 34.28 -2.92 -0.49
C SER A 779 35.76 -2.55 -0.40
N VAL A 780 36.11 -1.86 0.67
CA VAL A 780 37.49 -1.64 1.11
C VAL A 780 37.64 -2.44 2.39
N GLY A 781 38.25 -3.62 2.30
CA GLY A 781 38.26 -4.61 3.38
C GLY A 781 37.16 -5.67 3.19
N SER A 782 37.46 -6.97 3.08
CA SER A 782 38.78 -7.62 3.17
C SER A 782 38.94 -8.77 2.17
N SER A 783 40.12 -8.83 1.53
CA SER A 783 40.47 -9.91 0.59
C SER A 783 41.36 -10.94 1.27
N ARG A 784 40.87 -12.17 1.52
CA ARG A 784 41.75 -13.35 1.60
C ARG A 784 41.04 -14.69 1.42
N GLY A 785 41.47 -15.44 0.41
CA GLY A 785 41.04 -16.83 0.14
C GLY A 785 39.68 -16.94 -0.56
N GLY A 786 39.47 -17.83 -1.53
CA GLY A 786 40.42 -18.76 -2.16
C GLY A 786 39.79 -20.12 -2.41
N PHE A 787 39.17 -20.32 -3.58
CA PHE A 787 38.65 -21.63 -3.97
C PHE A 787 39.79 -22.63 -4.21
N GLY A 788 39.75 -23.77 -3.53
CA GLY A 788 40.63 -24.90 -3.77
C GLY A 788 40.40 -26.02 -2.74
N GLY A 789 40.51 -27.28 -3.17
CA GLY A 789 40.54 -28.42 -2.24
C GLY A 789 39.18 -29.07 -1.94
N GLN A 790 38.73 -29.92 -2.85
CA GLN A 790 38.11 -31.19 -2.46
C GLN A 790 39.10 -31.99 -1.57
N GLN A 791 38.59 -32.91 -0.72
CA GLN A 791 39.31 -34.05 -0.08
C GLN A 791 39.72 -33.94 1.41
N GLY A 792 38.75 -34.28 2.30
CA GLY A 792 38.94 -35.17 3.46
C GLY A 792 39.81 -34.72 4.65
N GLY A 793 39.81 -35.53 5.73
CA GLY A 793 40.87 -35.49 6.76
C GLY A 793 40.47 -35.10 8.18
N ILE A 794 40.11 -36.12 8.96
CA ILE A 794 40.30 -36.31 10.41
C ILE A 794 41.33 -35.38 11.11
N GLY A 795 40.89 -34.72 12.21
CA GLY A 795 41.55 -34.84 13.53
C GLY A 795 42.44 -33.71 14.09
N GLY A 796 42.37 -33.53 15.41
CA GLY A 796 43.30 -32.74 16.24
C GLY A 796 43.03 -31.22 16.30
N GLY A 797 43.40 -30.49 17.36
CA GLY A 797 43.96 -30.93 18.65
C GLY A 797 44.88 -29.86 19.29
N GLY A 798 44.58 -29.41 20.52
CA GLY A 798 45.24 -28.25 21.18
C GLY A 798 44.65 -26.90 20.73
N GLY A 799 44.64 -25.81 21.50
CA GLY A 799 45.29 -25.51 22.79
C GLY A 799 46.42 -24.47 22.60
N GLY A 800 46.49 -23.35 23.33
CA GLY A 800 45.63 -22.80 24.39
C GLY A 800 46.25 -21.51 25.00
N PHE A 801 45.86 -21.16 26.24
CA PHE A 801 46.44 -20.12 27.12
C PHE A 801 46.26 -18.61 26.81
N GLY A 802 46.10 -17.83 27.90
CA GLY A 802 46.07 -16.35 27.95
C GLY A 802 44.68 -15.74 27.67
N GLY A 803 43.99 -15.02 28.56
CA GLY A 803 44.33 -14.50 29.89
C GLY A 803 44.63 -12.99 29.86
N GLY A 804 44.02 -12.13 30.69
CA GLY A 804 42.96 -12.37 31.68
C GLY A 804 42.63 -11.11 32.50
N GLY A 805 41.56 -11.18 33.31
CA GLY A 805 41.05 -10.07 34.13
C GLY A 805 40.07 -9.14 33.38
N GLY A 806 39.09 -8.52 34.03
CA GLY A 806 38.67 -8.68 35.44
C GLY A 806 37.69 -7.58 35.88
N PHE A 807 36.91 -7.86 36.93
CA PHE A 807 35.79 -7.07 37.49
C PHE A 807 34.56 -6.91 36.57
N GLY A 808 33.31 -7.09 37.02
CA GLY A 808 32.84 -7.71 38.27
C GLY A 808 31.66 -7.00 38.94
N GLY A 809 30.64 -7.77 39.32
CA GLY A 809 29.44 -7.30 40.02
C GLY A 809 28.29 -6.95 39.05
N GLY A 810 27.11 -7.57 39.15
CA GLY A 810 26.74 -8.71 40.00
C GLY A 810 25.27 -8.76 40.42
N GLY A 811 24.51 -9.64 39.76
CA GLY A 811 23.67 -10.67 40.38
C GLY A 811 22.36 -10.31 41.10
N GLY A 812 21.34 -11.14 40.86
CA GLY A 812 20.15 -11.30 41.72
C GLY A 812 18.95 -10.41 41.34
N GLY A 813 17.76 -10.93 41.03
CA GLY A 813 17.35 -12.33 40.83
C GLY A 813 16.05 -12.68 41.56
N PHE A 814 15.39 -13.76 41.12
CA PHE A 814 14.20 -14.41 41.72
C PHE A 814 12.89 -13.60 41.85
N GLY A 815 11.75 -14.24 41.54
CA GLY A 815 10.44 -13.71 41.96
C GLY A 815 9.15 -14.45 41.55
N GLY A 816 9.22 -15.60 40.87
CA GLY A 816 8.04 -16.21 40.21
C GLY A 816 6.92 -16.73 41.13
N GLY A 817 5.77 -17.10 40.53
CA GLY A 817 4.73 -17.83 41.26
C GLY A 817 3.36 -18.00 40.56
N GLY A 818 3.18 -19.12 39.86
CA GLY A 818 1.86 -19.71 39.54
C GLY A 818 1.23 -19.29 38.19
N GLY A 819 0.65 -20.19 37.39
CA GLY A 819 0.69 -21.67 37.42
C GLY A 819 -0.64 -22.35 37.10
N GLY A 820 -0.57 -23.56 36.53
CA GLY A 820 -1.71 -24.49 36.42
C GLY A 820 -1.99 -25.03 35.02
N PHE A 821 -2.07 -26.36 34.92
CA PHE A 821 -2.81 -27.23 33.99
C PHE A 821 -3.06 -26.76 32.53
N GLY A 822 -2.75 -27.53 31.48
CA GLY A 822 -2.32 -28.93 31.40
C GLY A 822 -3.37 -29.84 30.73
N GLY A 823 -2.97 -30.56 29.69
CA GLY A 823 -3.83 -31.51 28.97
C GLY A 823 -3.44 -31.61 27.50
N GLY A 824 -3.06 -32.81 27.05
CA GLY A 824 -2.71 -33.08 25.66
C GLY A 824 -3.00 -34.52 25.26
N PHE A 825 -3.47 -34.69 24.02
CA PHE A 825 -3.49 -35.90 23.19
C PHE A 825 -3.39 -35.35 21.76
N GLY A 826 -2.41 -35.73 20.94
CA GLY A 826 -2.29 -37.05 20.33
C GLY A 826 -2.71 -36.93 18.85
N GLY A 827 -2.06 -37.53 17.86
CA GLY A 827 -0.97 -38.51 17.92
C GLY A 827 -1.16 -39.51 16.78
N GLY A 828 -0.79 -39.13 15.55
CA GLY A 828 -0.98 -39.95 14.35
C GLY A 828 0.06 -39.64 13.29
N GLY A 829 1.10 -40.48 13.21
CA GLY A 829 2.19 -40.33 12.24
C GLY A 829 2.23 -41.49 11.24
N GLY A 830 2.70 -41.20 10.02
CA GLY A 830 3.00 -42.20 8.99
C GLY A 830 4.14 -41.71 8.10
N GLY A 831 5.25 -42.46 8.08
CA GLY A 831 6.33 -42.28 7.10
C GLY A 831 6.05 -43.07 5.81
N PHE A 832 7.00 -43.19 4.87
CA PHE A 832 8.44 -42.90 4.96
C PHE A 832 9.05 -42.64 3.57
N GLY A 833 10.12 -41.83 3.52
CA GLY A 833 11.10 -41.81 2.41
C GLY A 833 10.90 -40.74 1.32
N GLY A 834 11.92 -40.00 0.88
CA GLY A 834 13.24 -39.81 1.50
C GLY A 834 14.38 -39.40 0.55
N GLY A 835 15.04 -38.28 0.84
CA GLY A 835 16.41 -37.97 0.40
C GLY A 835 16.57 -36.85 -0.65
N GLY A 836 17.63 -36.04 -0.48
CA GLY A 836 18.15 -35.12 -1.51
C GLY A 836 17.73 -33.66 -1.38
N GLY A 837 18.39 -32.89 -0.50
CA GLY A 837 18.25 -31.44 -0.44
C GLY A 837 19.30 -30.70 -1.28
N GLN A 838 18.93 -29.61 -1.94
CA GLN A 838 19.88 -28.65 -2.53
C GLN A 838 19.37 -27.22 -2.30
N GLY A 839 20.21 -26.37 -1.71
CA GLY A 839 19.85 -25.01 -1.33
C GLY A 839 19.76 -24.06 -2.52
N GLY A 840 18.56 -23.85 -3.03
CA GLY A 840 18.27 -22.74 -3.94
C GLY A 840 18.19 -21.42 -3.16
N GLY A 841 19.30 -20.71 -3.06
CA GLY A 841 19.38 -19.36 -2.48
C GLY A 841 18.67 -18.32 -3.35
N GLY A 842 17.34 -18.40 -3.41
CA GLY A 842 16.50 -17.51 -4.20
C GLY A 842 16.62 -16.07 -3.71
N THR A 843 17.21 -15.20 -4.53
CA THR A 843 17.21 -13.76 -4.29
C THR A 843 15.77 -13.30 -4.17
N GLN A 844 15.38 -12.80 -3.00
CA GLN A 844 13.99 -12.44 -2.71
C GLN A 844 13.65 -11.14 -3.44
N GLY A 845 13.33 -11.27 -4.73
CA GLY A 845 13.27 -10.16 -5.67
C GLY A 845 12.23 -9.14 -5.27
N THR A 846 12.63 -7.87 -5.33
CA THR A 846 11.68 -6.76 -5.50
C THR A 846 10.83 -7.07 -6.74
N GLY A 847 9.56 -7.40 -6.53
CA GLY A 847 8.67 -7.79 -7.63
C GLY A 847 8.57 -6.69 -8.69
N PRO A 848 8.21 -7.03 -9.94
CA PRO A 848 8.16 -6.10 -11.09
C PRO A 848 7.11 -4.97 -10.97
N PHE A 849 6.52 -4.79 -9.78
CA PHE A 849 5.36 -3.94 -9.50
C PHE A 849 5.61 -2.88 -8.40
N SER A 850 6.85 -2.72 -7.91
CA SER A 850 7.19 -1.58 -7.03
C SER A 850 7.50 -0.34 -7.87
N GLY A 851 6.82 0.75 -7.57
CA GLY A 851 6.92 1.99 -8.34
C GLY A 851 6.65 3.23 -7.50
N VAL A 852 6.66 4.38 -8.16
CA VAL A 852 6.28 5.67 -7.55
C VAL A 852 4.83 5.98 -7.93
N ALA A 853 4.06 6.45 -6.95
CA ALA A 853 2.79 7.09 -7.18
C ALA A 853 2.92 8.59 -6.91
N ILE A 854 2.22 9.36 -7.73
CA ILE A 854 1.90 10.76 -7.45
C ILE A 854 0.38 10.75 -7.23
N ASP A 855 -0.10 11.33 -6.13
CA ASP A 855 -1.52 11.51 -5.87
C ASP A 855 -2.05 12.80 -6.54
N ALA A 856 -3.35 13.09 -6.40
CA ALA A 856 -3.97 14.25 -7.05
C ALA A 856 -3.40 15.59 -6.52
N GLU A 857 -2.79 15.56 -5.34
CA GLU A 857 -2.14 16.66 -4.65
C GLU A 857 -0.67 16.85 -5.05
N GLY A 858 -0.13 15.98 -5.92
CA GLY A 858 1.25 16.06 -6.41
C GLY A 858 2.30 15.41 -5.50
N VAL A 859 1.91 14.68 -4.46
CA VAL A 859 2.82 14.10 -3.47
C VAL A 859 3.38 12.75 -3.95
N LEU A 860 4.71 12.70 -4.05
CA LEU A 860 5.48 11.49 -4.38
C LEU A 860 5.41 10.45 -3.24
N ARG A 861 4.59 9.41 -3.40
CA ARG A 861 4.52 8.25 -2.51
C ARG A 861 5.22 7.05 -3.15
N ARG A 862 6.09 6.35 -2.40
CA ARG A 862 6.67 5.07 -2.84
C ARG A 862 5.67 3.95 -2.59
N VAL A 863 5.27 3.23 -3.64
CA VAL A 863 4.41 2.05 -3.53
C VAL A 863 5.28 0.81 -3.37
N ALA A 864 5.19 0.19 -2.20
CA ALA A 864 5.68 -1.15 -1.94
C ALA A 864 4.48 -2.09 -1.86
N ALA A 865 4.38 -3.04 -2.81
CA ALA A 865 3.41 -4.12 -2.72
C ALA A 865 3.80 -5.04 -1.55
N THR A 866 2.85 -5.40 -0.70
CA THR A 866 3.07 -6.40 0.36
C THR A 866 3.18 -7.81 -0.24
N PRO A 867 3.67 -8.82 0.50
CA PRO A 867 3.65 -10.20 0.03
C PRO A 867 2.25 -10.70 -0.35
N ALA A 868 1.21 -10.26 0.37
CA ALA A 868 -0.18 -10.57 0.06
C ALA A 868 -0.68 -9.87 -1.22
N ASP A 869 -0.27 -8.62 -1.48
CA ASP A 869 -0.56 -7.94 -2.75
C ASP A 869 0.10 -8.68 -3.92
N MET A 870 1.35 -9.13 -3.75
CA MET A 870 2.09 -9.88 -4.77
C MET A 870 1.46 -11.24 -5.09
N GLU A 871 0.92 -11.93 -4.09
CA GLU A 871 0.18 -13.18 -4.25
C GLU A 871 -1.19 -12.94 -4.93
N LEU A 872 -1.91 -11.89 -4.54
CA LEU A 872 -3.17 -11.48 -5.17
C LEU A 872 -2.96 -11.02 -6.63
N ILE A 873 -1.86 -10.31 -6.94
CA ILE A 873 -1.50 -9.94 -8.31
C ILE A 873 -1.18 -11.18 -9.14
N ARG A 874 -0.48 -12.19 -8.58
CA ARG A 874 -0.20 -13.44 -9.28
C ARG A 874 -1.49 -14.21 -9.59
N ALA A 875 -2.38 -14.36 -8.61
CA ALA A 875 -3.69 -14.99 -8.81
C ALA A 875 -4.54 -14.24 -9.85
N ARG A 876 -4.50 -12.89 -9.85
CA ARG A 876 -5.16 -12.07 -10.89
C ARG A 876 -4.51 -12.19 -12.26
N ALA A 877 -3.19 -12.37 -12.35
CA ALA A 877 -2.48 -12.57 -13.61
C ALA A 877 -2.85 -13.91 -14.26
N GLU A 878 -2.87 -14.99 -13.46
CA GLU A 878 -3.34 -16.32 -13.90
C GLU A 878 -4.80 -16.28 -14.36
N GLN A 879 -5.67 -15.54 -13.65
CA GLN A 879 -7.05 -15.29 -14.09
C GLN A 879 -7.14 -14.42 -15.36
N ALA A 880 -6.25 -13.44 -15.53
CA ALA A 880 -6.24 -12.55 -16.69
C ALA A 880 -5.82 -13.28 -17.98
N GLU A 881 -4.81 -14.16 -17.95
CA GLU A 881 -4.45 -14.97 -19.13
C GLU A 881 -5.63 -15.82 -19.63
N VAL A 882 -6.41 -16.39 -18.71
CA VAL A 882 -7.63 -17.16 -19.04
C VAL A 882 -8.74 -16.26 -19.59
N LYS A 883 -8.93 -15.06 -19.01
CA LYS A 883 -9.99 -14.11 -19.38
C LYS A 883 -9.75 -13.40 -20.71
N LEU A 884 -8.51 -13.00 -21.00
CA LEU A 884 -8.15 -12.18 -22.17
C LEU A 884 -8.16 -12.96 -23.49
N GLY A 885 -8.09 -14.28 -23.44
CA GLY A 885 -8.00 -15.12 -24.63
C GLY A 885 -6.61 -15.10 -25.28
N ARG A 886 -6.33 -16.17 -26.01
CA ARG A 886 -4.96 -16.58 -26.37
C ARG A 886 -4.19 -15.57 -27.23
N ASP A 887 -4.88 -14.78 -28.04
CA ASP A 887 -4.26 -13.84 -28.99
C ASP A 887 -4.02 -12.44 -28.42
N LEU A 888 -4.70 -12.05 -27.34
CA LEU A 888 -4.46 -10.81 -26.59
C LEU A 888 -3.40 -11.01 -25.51
N ALA A 889 -3.50 -12.11 -24.76
CA ALA A 889 -2.56 -12.45 -23.69
C ALA A 889 -1.11 -12.61 -24.21
N ARG A 890 -0.93 -13.23 -25.39
CA ARG A 890 0.38 -13.43 -26.01
C ARG A 890 1.07 -12.09 -26.31
N PRO A 891 2.39 -11.94 -26.06
CA PRO A 891 3.14 -10.75 -26.46
C PRO A 891 3.28 -10.62 -27.98
N SER A 892 3.37 -9.38 -28.44
CA SER A 892 3.67 -9.01 -29.83
C SER A 892 4.54 -7.77 -29.87
N GLN A 893 5.63 -7.80 -30.63
CA GLN A 893 6.51 -6.64 -30.83
C GLN A 893 5.88 -5.54 -31.71
N LEU A 894 4.81 -5.86 -32.44
CA LEU A 894 4.09 -4.95 -33.34
C LEU A 894 2.60 -5.34 -33.47
N ARG A 895 1.84 -5.21 -32.38
CA ARG A 895 0.37 -5.27 -32.47
C ARG A 895 -0.12 -3.99 -33.16
N LYS A 896 -1.11 -4.12 -34.04
CA LYS A 896 -1.66 -3.04 -34.88
C LYS A 896 -3.13 -2.79 -34.51
N VAL A 897 -3.46 -1.57 -34.09
CA VAL A 897 -4.82 -1.15 -33.70
C VAL A 897 -5.29 -0.07 -34.68
N SER A 898 -6.27 -0.42 -35.52
CA SER A 898 -6.94 0.54 -36.41
C SER A 898 -7.91 1.39 -35.61
N LEU A 899 -7.70 2.71 -35.61
CA LEU A 899 -8.59 3.68 -34.96
C LEU A 899 -9.94 3.73 -35.68
N THR A 900 -9.95 3.70 -37.01
CA THR A 900 -11.19 3.75 -37.82
C THR A 900 -12.08 2.52 -37.56
N ARG A 901 -11.48 1.34 -37.32
CA ARG A 901 -12.22 0.12 -36.95
C ARG A 901 -12.56 0.07 -35.46
N LEU A 902 -11.68 0.55 -34.58
CA LEU A 902 -11.91 0.61 -33.14
C LEU A 902 -13.09 1.54 -32.81
N ILE A 903 -13.10 2.77 -33.34
CA ILE A 903 -14.21 3.72 -33.16
C ILE A 903 -15.53 3.07 -33.59
N LYS A 904 -15.58 2.49 -34.80
CA LYS A 904 -16.78 1.79 -35.29
C LYS A 904 -17.24 0.64 -34.38
N ALA A 905 -16.32 -0.09 -33.75
CA ALA A 905 -16.66 -1.16 -32.81
C ALA A 905 -17.16 -0.63 -31.46
N VAL A 906 -16.59 0.48 -30.96
CA VAL A 906 -17.08 1.19 -29.77
C VAL A 906 -18.47 1.79 -30.03
N ASP A 907 -18.69 2.43 -31.17
CA ASP A 907 -20.00 2.96 -31.57
C ASP A 907 -21.06 1.85 -31.63
N GLN A 908 -20.69 0.65 -32.10
CA GLN A 908 -21.56 -0.53 -32.12
C GLN A 908 -21.86 -1.07 -30.71
N ALA A 909 -20.89 -1.08 -29.80
CA ALA A 909 -21.11 -1.46 -28.40
C ALA A 909 -22.05 -0.46 -27.69
N VAL A 910 -21.81 0.84 -27.87
CA VAL A 910 -22.64 1.93 -27.31
C VAL A 910 -24.06 1.90 -27.87
N ALA A 911 -24.23 1.65 -29.18
CA ALA A 911 -25.53 1.45 -29.79
C ALA A 911 -26.27 0.19 -29.28
N ALA A 912 -25.54 -0.82 -28.80
CA ALA A 912 -26.08 -1.98 -28.12
C ALA A 912 -26.27 -1.78 -26.60
N GLY A 913 -26.10 -0.56 -26.07
CA GLY A 913 -26.24 -0.23 -24.65
C GLY A 913 -25.06 -0.62 -23.75
N HIS A 914 -23.94 -1.03 -24.34
CA HIS A 914 -22.74 -1.49 -23.62
C HIS A 914 -21.61 -0.45 -23.72
N GLY A 915 -20.68 -0.46 -22.77
CA GLY A 915 -19.43 0.30 -22.90
C GLY A 915 -18.46 -0.34 -23.91
N PRO A 916 -17.35 0.33 -24.26
CA PRO A 916 -16.21 -0.35 -24.89
C PRO A 916 -15.78 -1.55 -24.03
N ASP A 917 -15.50 -2.70 -24.66
CA ASP A 917 -15.02 -3.88 -23.91
C ASP A 917 -13.59 -3.69 -23.37
N GLU A 918 -13.12 -4.61 -22.54
CA GLU A 918 -11.80 -4.49 -21.90
C GLU A 918 -10.64 -4.45 -22.92
N ALA A 919 -10.75 -5.15 -24.05
CA ALA A 919 -9.73 -5.11 -25.10
C ALA A 919 -9.75 -3.78 -25.87
N MET A 920 -10.93 -3.17 -26.07
CA MET A 920 -11.06 -1.81 -26.59
C MET A 920 -10.49 -0.78 -25.61
N GLN A 921 -10.87 -0.87 -24.32
CA GLN A 921 -10.42 0.04 -23.26
C GLN A 921 -8.89 0.07 -23.10
N ARG A 922 -8.22 -1.09 -23.21
CA ARG A 922 -6.77 -1.23 -23.02
C ARG A 922 -5.98 -1.21 -24.34
N LEU A 923 -6.59 -0.73 -25.44
CA LEU A 923 -5.98 -0.65 -26.79
C LEU A 923 -5.29 -1.97 -27.22
N ALA A 924 -5.97 -3.09 -26.96
CA ALA A 924 -5.47 -4.45 -27.16
C ALA A 924 -4.10 -4.73 -26.51
N GLY A 925 -3.79 -4.09 -25.38
CA GLY A 925 -2.58 -4.33 -24.57
C GLY A 925 -1.33 -3.59 -25.02
N LEU A 926 -1.44 -2.56 -25.87
CA LEU A 926 -0.30 -1.74 -26.31
C LEU A 926 0.39 -1.07 -25.10
N THR A 927 1.68 -1.34 -24.89
CA THR A 927 2.48 -0.68 -23.83
C THR A 927 3.09 0.66 -24.28
N ARG A 928 3.16 0.90 -25.60
CA ARG A 928 3.56 2.18 -26.21
C ARG A 928 3.27 2.21 -27.71
N ILE A 929 2.94 3.38 -28.25
CA ILE A 929 2.93 3.63 -29.69
C ILE A 929 4.39 3.77 -30.14
N ARG A 930 4.83 3.00 -31.15
CA ARG A 930 6.11 3.20 -31.86
C ARG A 930 5.92 3.78 -33.25
N TYR A 931 4.81 3.47 -33.90
CA TYR A 931 4.51 3.89 -35.27
C TYR A 931 3.02 4.28 -35.39
N VAL A 932 2.75 5.26 -36.24
CA VAL A 932 1.41 5.59 -36.71
C VAL A 932 1.41 5.42 -38.22
N PHE A 933 0.63 4.46 -38.71
CA PHE A 933 0.48 4.21 -40.15
C PHE A 933 -0.82 4.85 -40.64
N TYR A 934 -0.75 5.61 -41.73
CA TYR A 934 -1.91 6.06 -42.49
C TYR A 934 -2.01 5.26 -43.79
N TYR A 935 -3.14 4.60 -44.02
CA TYR A 935 -3.44 3.84 -45.23
C TYR A 935 -4.36 4.70 -46.12
N PRO A 936 -3.87 5.32 -47.21
CA PRO A 936 -4.63 6.35 -47.92
C PRO A 936 -5.90 5.85 -48.60
N GLU A 937 -5.89 4.63 -49.14
CA GLU A 937 -7.01 4.01 -49.86
C GLU A 937 -8.21 3.77 -48.94
N THR A 938 -7.96 3.23 -47.74
CA THR A 938 -8.99 2.94 -46.74
C THR A 938 -9.24 4.11 -45.78
N LYS A 939 -8.43 5.16 -45.85
CA LYS A 939 -8.37 6.29 -44.88
C LYS A 939 -8.28 5.80 -43.42
N ASP A 940 -7.50 4.75 -43.21
CA ASP A 940 -7.36 4.09 -41.91
C ASP A 940 -6.10 4.58 -41.20
N ILE A 941 -6.23 5.01 -39.94
CA ILE A 941 -5.11 5.37 -39.07
C ILE A 941 -4.89 4.20 -38.10
N VAL A 942 -3.70 3.59 -38.16
CA VAL A 942 -3.35 2.41 -37.38
C VAL A 942 -2.18 2.73 -36.46
N LEU A 943 -2.45 2.70 -35.15
CA LEU A 943 -1.41 2.73 -34.13
C LEU A 943 -0.71 1.38 -34.07
N ALA A 944 0.61 1.37 -33.91
CA ALA A 944 1.37 0.13 -33.80
C ALA A 944 2.55 0.23 -32.83
N GLY A 945 2.80 -0.86 -32.12
CA GLY A 945 3.89 -0.96 -31.14
C GLY A 945 3.89 -2.29 -30.40
N PRO A 946 4.76 -2.45 -29.39
CA PRO A 946 4.75 -3.62 -28.53
C PRO A 946 3.46 -3.67 -27.71
N ALA A 947 2.92 -4.87 -27.54
CA ALA A 947 1.74 -5.16 -26.75
C ALA A 947 1.83 -6.55 -26.10
N GLU A 948 1.13 -6.74 -25.00
CA GLU A 948 1.12 -7.97 -24.19
C GLU A 948 -0.23 -8.11 -23.45
N GLY A 949 -0.47 -9.26 -22.81
CA GLY A 949 -1.58 -9.38 -21.85
C GLY A 949 -1.39 -8.48 -20.63
N TRP A 950 -2.46 -8.18 -19.91
CA TRP A 950 -2.42 -7.20 -18.81
C TRP A 950 -3.12 -7.70 -17.54
N VAL A 951 -2.82 -7.06 -16.41
CA VAL A 951 -3.43 -7.32 -15.10
C VAL A 951 -3.72 -6.03 -14.37
N GLU A 952 -4.83 -6.01 -13.61
CA GLU A 952 -5.20 -4.89 -12.74
C GLU A 952 -4.69 -5.11 -11.30
N THR A 953 -3.87 -4.18 -10.82
CA THR A 953 -3.32 -4.17 -9.46
C THR A 953 -4.39 -3.97 -8.37
N PRO A 954 -4.11 -4.26 -7.09
CA PRO A 954 -4.95 -3.87 -5.96
C PRO A 954 -5.23 -2.36 -5.86
N LEU A 955 -4.43 -1.53 -6.55
CA LEU A 955 -4.55 -0.07 -6.60
C LEU A 955 -5.26 0.45 -7.88
N GLY A 956 -5.92 -0.43 -8.66
CA GLY A 956 -6.67 -0.05 -9.85
C GLY A 956 -5.85 0.36 -11.08
N ARG A 957 -4.52 0.23 -11.03
CA ARG A 957 -3.62 0.45 -12.18
C ARG A 957 -3.52 -0.81 -13.03
N VAL A 958 -3.57 -0.67 -14.36
CA VAL A 958 -3.39 -1.77 -15.31
C VAL A 958 -1.97 -1.77 -15.89
N MET A 959 -1.33 -2.94 -15.89
CA MET A 959 0.06 -3.12 -16.31
C MET A 959 0.22 -4.40 -17.13
N GLY A 960 1.23 -4.44 -18.01
CA GLY A 960 1.58 -5.59 -18.82
C GLY A 960 2.15 -6.76 -18.00
N LEU A 961 1.77 -7.99 -18.38
CA LEU A 961 2.10 -9.22 -17.66
C LEU A 961 3.60 -9.60 -17.77
N GLU A 962 4.26 -9.31 -18.89
CA GLU A 962 5.66 -9.70 -19.11
C GLU A 962 6.64 -8.60 -18.68
N THR A 963 6.31 -7.34 -18.94
CA THR A 963 7.23 -6.21 -18.75
C THR A 963 6.94 -5.36 -17.51
N GLY A 964 5.76 -5.48 -16.91
CA GLY A 964 5.28 -4.58 -15.85
C GLY A 964 5.04 -3.14 -16.32
N ALA A 965 5.13 -2.86 -17.63
CA ALA A 965 4.91 -1.53 -18.17
C ALA A 965 3.43 -1.11 -18.07
N PRO A 966 3.13 0.20 -17.92
CA PRO A 966 1.75 0.67 -18.03
C PRO A 966 1.19 0.35 -19.42
N ILE A 967 -0.09 -0.01 -19.47
CA ILE A 967 -0.82 -0.28 -20.70
C ILE A 967 -1.53 1.01 -21.14
N LEU A 968 -1.50 1.32 -22.43
CA LEU A 968 -2.16 2.51 -22.98
C LEU A 968 -3.68 2.35 -22.93
N GLU A 969 -4.34 3.31 -22.31
CA GLU A 969 -5.79 3.32 -22.20
C GLU A 969 -6.44 4.15 -23.31
N LEU A 970 -7.57 3.67 -23.84
CA LEU A 970 -8.35 4.39 -24.85
C LEU A 970 -8.86 5.74 -24.32
N GLN A 971 -9.13 5.85 -23.02
CA GLN A 971 -9.48 7.12 -22.38
C GLN A 971 -8.30 8.12 -22.42
N ASP A 972 -7.08 7.70 -22.10
CA ASP A 972 -5.90 8.57 -22.11
C ASP A 972 -5.54 9.02 -23.53
N LEU A 973 -5.64 8.10 -24.50
CA LEU A 973 -5.48 8.43 -25.91
C LEU A 973 -6.54 9.44 -26.38
N ALA A 974 -7.80 9.27 -25.97
CA ALA A 974 -8.87 10.21 -26.30
C ALA A 974 -8.64 11.59 -25.64
N VAL A 975 -8.16 11.64 -24.39
CA VAL A 975 -7.76 12.88 -23.72
C VAL A 975 -6.64 13.57 -24.48
N ALA A 976 -5.53 12.85 -24.76
CA ALA A 976 -4.36 13.40 -25.44
C ALA A 976 -4.68 13.91 -26.85
N LEU A 977 -5.56 13.23 -27.59
CA LEU A 977 -6.01 13.72 -28.90
C LEU A 977 -6.92 14.95 -28.76
N ARG A 978 -7.81 15.01 -27.76
CA ARG A 978 -8.70 16.18 -27.54
C ARG A 978 -7.99 17.40 -26.96
N THR A 979 -6.87 17.24 -26.22
CA THR A 979 -6.03 18.38 -25.81
C THR A 979 -5.19 18.89 -26.98
N MET A 980 -4.54 18.00 -27.73
CA MET A 980 -3.63 18.37 -28.82
C MET A 980 -4.34 18.84 -30.10
N ALA A 981 -5.62 18.50 -30.30
CA ALA A 981 -6.41 18.93 -31.46
C ALA A 981 -7.02 20.34 -31.32
N GLN A 982 -6.61 21.14 -30.32
CA GLN A 982 -6.90 22.57 -30.33
C GLN A 982 -6.13 23.24 -31.48
N PRO A 983 -6.79 24.02 -32.36
CA PRO A 983 -6.08 24.98 -33.18
C PRO A 983 -5.37 25.96 -32.24
N GLN A 984 -4.06 26.10 -32.38
CA GLN A 984 -3.40 27.30 -31.86
C GLN A 984 -3.97 28.49 -32.64
N ALA A 985 -4.51 29.47 -31.93
CA ALA A 985 -5.00 30.69 -32.54
C ALA A 985 -3.79 31.60 -32.84
N GLU A 986 -3.39 31.61 -34.12
CA GLU A 986 -2.65 32.71 -34.74
C GLU A 986 -3.59 33.87 -35.09
#